data_AF-A0A9P4PTK8-F1
#
_entry.id   AF-A0A9P4PTK8-F1
#
_cell.length_a   1.000
_cell.length_b   1.000
_cell.length_c   1.000
_cell.angle_alpha   90.00
_cell.angle_beta   90.00
_cell.angle_gamma   90.00
#
_symmetry.space_group_name_H-M   'P 1'
#
loop_
_entity.id
_entity.type
_entity.pdbx_description
1 polymer ?
#
loop_
_entity_poly.entity_id
_entity_poly.type
_entity_poly.pdbx_seq_one_letter_code
_entity_poly.pdbx_strand_id
1 'polypeptide(L)'
;MATLDRLKQALRTQIKETMLQEQKPLSDERYSAGFEVLVEGSKMSYQEFIIPQLNQLLKFLVGSRSSASVLEVGPGPRSVLGHLPDRLRRKIGKYVAFEPNGLFAKRLTESLSSTHPKEAVLPSLEHPVVIHQRPFAIPESMELDNNIDTGNAEDKYDIVLLCQSMYGMKDKGKIIEHALSMVRDVPEKGMVVVFHRNGSLDFHGLVCSRTVSFNTSVVRVVEDEEVLNNFARFIAGFDTEDTEIGNAIRADWRQVCRTLGRREEASPAHLQFSAPVFMFVFTQDATSLPELTAQVPLADSSSTIKNWIARSHRPASVFKPTDVQQVQQCVRWALKHGFSLTVIGGGHSGHCLWTTVVSIDMGAFDQIHIITKGDDGGAGSDASSFVVVEAGCKTGDIVRKTMAAGLTVPLGARPSVGAGLWLQGGIGHLARQYGLACDAIVGAVMVSVKSGQVFCVGYVPSQHQPTEAVLPEYEHDLLWAMKGAGTNFGIVISVTFKTYPAPTYVVRDWISPLSGINETRSRISDFDRLIAKKLQRNSSVDGYLYRDAGQLRLGMTMIERYTTELASAPPTPTMGDSIWGPEAKVQVVNGVDLFETELYVSTLHGGHGGGKTSSFKRCVFLKDIGEARLSYLLAAAIETCPTPLCYLHLLHGGGAVGDVAADTTAFGCRAFDFACVVTGVWHRGLDHTQAAQTAVQWVYDVANKLLPLSCGAYGADLGADPRDVALAAKAFGPNLPRLARLKCKLDPCKVLAHACPLFTEPMEQKLVILVTGESGSGKDFCAELWLAVMRCFYESLKVRIVSISDVTKHEYAMVTGADLNLLRNDRTYKEQHRSGMTAFFQRQVQQRPRLPEEHFLNIVYSEADADVLLITGMRDKAPVAAFSHLVPDRRLLEVYVQVSEQTRQIRRGRQSSITSDDRADGQIDGNLIIPDHCPSLIFNNEVTGKEAAESFAQDHLLPFLHDDLQQLAGMVRSKPDFPRQGTNFRHVLGISQQPSGLALCTSLLRTHFAGNWAKIDAIVCCEAGGFIYASPLASQIHVPLVPIRKAGKLPPPTVSVVTARSYISSLAIENQKEERMEIERDAIPKGASVAVVDDVLSSGKTLCTVLHLLGKVGIPAENVSIIVVAELPLHGGRQLVREHGFGRVNIRSLLVFDGA
;
A
#
# COMPACT_ATOMS: atom_id res chain seq x y z
N MET A 1 32.74 1.71 2.26
CA MET A 1 32.43 0.78 1.17
C MET A 1 32.34 1.57 -0.12
N ALA A 2 33.22 1.32 -1.09
CA ALA A 2 33.12 1.97 -2.40
C ALA A 2 32.01 1.34 -3.26
N THR A 3 31.50 2.11 -4.22
CA THR A 3 30.66 1.59 -5.32
C THR A 3 31.53 0.85 -6.34
N LEU A 4 30.95 -0.09 -7.10
CA LEU A 4 31.64 -0.74 -8.23
C LEU A 4 32.22 0.25 -9.26
N ASP A 5 31.55 1.38 -9.49
CA ASP A 5 32.02 2.42 -10.39
C ASP A 5 33.31 3.10 -9.91
N ARG A 6 33.31 3.52 -8.64
CA ARG A 6 34.51 4.04 -7.98
C ARG A 6 35.65 3.01 -7.96
N LEU A 7 35.33 1.74 -7.77
CA LEU A 7 36.32 0.66 -7.89
C LEU A 7 36.87 0.59 -9.32
N LYS A 8 36.02 0.57 -10.34
CA LYS A 8 36.41 0.56 -11.75
C LYS A 8 37.29 1.76 -12.12
N GLN A 9 36.94 2.95 -11.68
CA GLN A 9 37.75 4.15 -11.89
C GLN A 9 39.12 3.98 -11.22
N ALA A 10 39.17 3.58 -9.96
CA ALA A 10 40.43 3.38 -9.24
C ALA A 10 41.35 2.33 -9.90
N LEU A 11 40.79 1.20 -10.35
CA LEU A 11 41.53 0.17 -11.08
C LEU A 11 42.10 0.68 -12.40
N ARG A 12 41.36 1.54 -13.11
CA ARG A 12 41.79 2.12 -14.41
C ARG A 12 42.83 3.23 -14.24
N THR A 13 42.73 4.07 -13.22
CA THR A 13 43.66 5.19 -12.98
C THR A 13 45.07 4.73 -12.61
N GLN A 14 45.25 3.50 -12.15
CA GLN A 14 46.58 2.94 -11.83
C GLN A 14 47.46 2.66 -13.05
N ILE A 15 46.93 2.78 -14.27
CA ILE A 15 47.67 2.54 -15.51
C ILE A 15 48.21 3.88 -16.04
N LYS A 16 49.53 3.96 -16.25
CA LYS A 16 50.17 5.12 -16.89
C LYS A 16 49.73 5.24 -18.36
N GLU A 17 49.59 6.46 -18.87
CA GLU A 17 49.11 6.72 -20.25
C GLU A 17 49.89 5.97 -21.34
N THR A 18 51.19 5.73 -21.14
CA THR A 18 52.03 4.95 -22.06
C THR A 18 51.68 3.46 -22.16
N MET A 19 50.87 2.92 -21.23
CA MET A 19 50.49 1.50 -21.18
C MET A 19 49.03 1.25 -21.59
N LEU A 20 48.34 2.27 -22.11
CA LEU A 20 47.01 2.13 -22.73
C LEU A 20 47.03 1.29 -24.01
N GLN A 21 48.18 1.16 -24.67
CA GLN A 21 48.35 0.40 -25.92
C GLN A 21 48.45 -1.12 -25.73
N GLU A 22 48.66 -1.61 -24.50
CA GLU A 22 48.80 -3.04 -24.17
C GLU A 22 47.48 -3.69 -23.66
N GLN A 23 46.35 -2.97 -23.72
CA GLN A 23 45.07 -3.46 -23.22
C GLN A 23 44.47 -4.51 -24.17
N LYS A 24 44.36 -5.75 -23.71
CA LYS A 24 43.63 -6.81 -24.42
C LYS A 24 42.20 -6.94 -23.90
N PRO A 25 41.20 -7.10 -24.78
CA PRO A 25 39.85 -7.49 -24.34
C PRO A 25 39.93 -8.82 -23.60
N LEU A 26 39.02 -9.01 -22.64
CA LEU A 26 38.95 -10.26 -21.87
C LEU A 26 38.62 -11.42 -22.82
N SER A 27 39.30 -12.57 -22.66
CA SER A 27 38.87 -13.82 -23.30
C SER A 27 37.54 -14.29 -22.70
N ASP A 28 36.86 -15.20 -23.39
CA ASP A 28 35.58 -15.72 -22.93
C ASP A 28 35.68 -16.39 -21.56
N GLU A 29 36.75 -17.14 -21.30
CA GLU A 29 37.02 -17.81 -20.02
C GLU A 29 37.23 -16.80 -18.90
N ARG A 30 38.03 -15.76 -19.16
CA ARG A 30 38.38 -14.74 -18.16
C ARG A 30 37.17 -13.86 -17.83
N TYR A 31 36.37 -13.52 -18.84
CA TYR A 31 35.08 -12.84 -18.64
C TYR A 31 34.13 -13.70 -17.83
N SER A 32 33.99 -14.99 -18.19
CA SER A 32 33.14 -15.95 -17.47
C SER A 32 33.52 -16.06 -15.99
N ALA A 33 34.81 -16.22 -15.69
CA ALA A 33 35.29 -16.36 -14.31
C ALA A 33 34.98 -15.12 -13.47
N GLY A 34 35.23 -13.92 -13.98
CA GLY A 34 34.93 -12.69 -13.25
C GLY A 34 33.43 -12.39 -13.13
N PHE A 35 32.64 -12.75 -14.15
CA PHE A 35 31.18 -12.62 -14.12
C PHE A 35 30.54 -13.56 -13.09
N GLU A 36 31.02 -14.79 -12.98
CA GLU A 36 30.55 -15.74 -11.96
C GLU A 36 30.76 -15.17 -10.54
N VAL A 37 31.93 -14.60 -10.25
CA VAL A 37 32.19 -13.92 -8.96
C VAL A 37 31.20 -12.79 -8.71
N LEU A 38 30.89 -11.97 -9.72
CA LEU A 38 29.91 -10.88 -9.59
C LEU A 38 28.49 -11.41 -9.31
N VAL A 39 28.04 -12.43 -10.03
CA VAL A 39 26.70 -13.00 -9.90
C VAL A 39 26.53 -13.72 -8.56
N GLU A 40 27.50 -14.56 -8.18
CA GLU A 40 27.47 -15.24 -6.88
C GLU A 40 27.46 -14.26 -5.72
N GLY A 41 28.30 -13.22 -5.81
CA GLY A 41 28.35 -12.14 -4.83
C GLY A 41 27.09 -11.27 -4.76
N SER A 42 26.14 -11.42 -5.71
CA SER A 42 24.92 -10.62 -5.83
C SER A 42 23.63 -11.42 -5.92
N LYS A 43 23.63 -12.73 -5.61
CA LYS A 43 22.46 -13.64 -5.70
C LYS A 43 21.20 -13.05 -5.05
N MET A 44 21.34 -12.40 -3.89
CA MET A 44 20.23 -11.74 -3.18
C MET A 44 19.55 -10.65 -4.03
N SER A 45 20.30 -9.84 -4.77
CA SER A 45 19.74 -8.75 -5.60
C SER A 45 18.85 -9.27 -6.73
N TYR A 46 19.16 -10.43 -7.30
CA TYR A 46 18.34 -11.03 -8.35
C TYR A 46 17.04 -11.58 -7.76
N GLN A 47 17.13 -12.36 -6.69
CA GLN A 47 15.98 -13.03 -6.07
C GLN A 47 15.04 -12.07 -5.34
N GLU A 48 15.58 -11.08 -4.62
CA GLU A 48 14.77 -10.17 -3.79
C GLU A 48 14.23 -8.96 -4.57
N PHE A 49 14.83 -8.62 -5.71
CA PHE A 49 14.46 -7.41 -6.45
C PHE A 49 14.14 -7.65 -7.92
N ILE A 50 15.10 -8.09 -8.74
CA ILE A 50 14.89 -8.18 -10.21
C ILE A 50 13.72 -9.12 -10.54
N ILE A 51 13.71 -10.33 -9.99
CA ILE A 51 12.69 -11.34 -10.31
C ILE A 51 11.29 -10.93 -9.84
N PRO A 52 11.08 -10.44 -8.59
CA PRO A 52 9.77 -9.93 -8.18
C PRO A 52 9.25 -8.78 -9.06
N GLN A 53 10.12 -7.83 -9.43
CA GLN A 53 9.73 -6.69 -10.27
C GLN A 53 9.37 -7.15 -11.69
N LEU A 54 10.17 -8.04 -12.27
CA LEU A 54 9.90 -8.60 -13.60
C LEU A 54 8.63 -9.45 -13.60
N ASN A 55 8.40 -10.29 -12.58
CA ASN A 55 7.16 -11.07 -12.42
C ASN A 55 5.93 -10.14 -12.38
N GLN A 56 5.98 -9.06 -11.61
CA GLN A 56 4.88 -8.09 -11.56
C GLN A 56 4.64 -7.41 -12.91
N LEU A 57 5.71 -7.04 -13.62
CA LEU A 57 5.63 -6.40 -14.94
C LEU A 57 5.00 -7.35 -15.98
N LEU A 58 5.47 -8.60 -16.02
CA LEU A 58 5.05 -9.59 -17.00
C LEU A 58 3.64 -10.10 -16.76
N LYS A 59 3.15 -10.18 -15.51
CA LYS A 59 1.77 -10.61 -15.20
C LYS A 59 0.71 -9.88 -16.03
N PHE A 60 0.89 -8.57 -16.28
CA PHE A 60 -0.07 -7.78 -17.06
C PHE A 60 0.03 -8.07 -18.56
N LEU A 61 1.24 -8.03 -19.12
CA LEU A 61 1.45 -8.19 -20.57
C LEU A 61 1.22 -9.63 -21.06
N VAL A 62 1.43 -10.61 -20.19
CA VAL A 62 1.26 -12.03 -20.50
C VAL A 62 -0.15 -12.54 -20.18
N GLY A 63 -0.88 -11.87 -19.28
CA GLY A 63 -2.24 -12.24 -18.90
C GLY A 63 -3.27 -12.05 -20.02
N SER A 64 -3.04 -11.07 -20.89
CA SER A 64 -3.86 -10.68 -22.04
C SER A 64 -3.59 -11.48 -23.31
N ARG A 65 -2.40 -12.12 -23.41
CA ARG A 65 -1.92 -12.78 -24.64
C ARG A 65 -1.87 -14.30 -24.49
N SER A 66 -2.06 -15.01 -25.60
CA SER A 66 -1.92 -16.47 -25.66
C SER A 66 -0.45 -16.89 -25.57
N SER A 67 0.45 -16.15 -26.24
CA SER A 67 1.89 -16.39 -26.35
C SER A 67 2.64 -15.07 -26.54
N ALA A 68 3.88 -14.97 -26.04
CA ALA A 68 4.72 -13.77 -26.06
C ALA A 68 6.10 -14.05 -26.68
N SER A 69 6.62 -13.06 -27.38
CA SER A 69 7.93 -13.06 -28.03
C SER A 69 8.94 -12.21 -27.26
N VAL A 70 10.10 -12.79 -26.94
CA VAL A 70 11.13 -12.15 -26.13
C VAL A 70 12.48 -12.13 -26.85
N LEU A 71 13.13 -10.98 -26.82
CA LEU A 71 14.52 -10.77 -27.19
C LEU A 71 15.33 -10.49 -25.92
N GLU A 72 16.37 -11.27 -25.64
CA GLU A 72 17.26 -11.06 -24.48
C GLU A 72 18.68 -10.71 -24.94
N VAL A 73 19.18 -9.53 -24.55
CA VAL A 73 20.52 -9.04 -24.88
C VAL A 73 21.41 -9.18 -23.66
N GLY A 74 22.53 -9.89 -23.80
CA GLY A 74 23.45 -10.20 -22.70
C GLY A 74 22.83 -11.04 -21.57
N PRO A 75 22.12 -12.14 -21.85
CA PRO A 75 21.56 -13.02 -20.81
C PRO A 75 22.64 -13.61 -19.89
N GLY A 76 23.87 -13.77 -20.37
CA GLY A 76 24.90 -14.55 -19.71
C GLY A 76 24.63 -16.06 -19.83
N PRO A 77 25.10 -16.88 -18.87
CA PRO A 77 25.04 -18.34 -18.98
C PRO A 77 23.63 -18.93 -18.81
N ARG A 78 22.66 -18.15 -18.30
CA ARG A 78 21.25 -18.56 -18.10
C ARG A 78 20.33 -17.35 -18.29
N SER A 79 19.19 -17.55 -18.92
CA SER A 79 18.16 -16.50 -19.08
C SER A 79 17.56 -16.08 -17.74
N VAL A 80 17.32 -14.78 -17.55
CA VAL A 80 16.62 -14.26 -16.36
C VAL A 80 15.17 -14.78 -16.27
N LEU A 81 14.57 -15.13 -17.42
CA LEU A 81 13.21 -15.67 -17.52
C LEU A 81 13.09 -17.05 -16.87
N GLY A 82 14.19 -17.79 -16.76
CA GLY A 82 14.21 -19.10 -16.12
C GLY A 82 13.88 -19.09 -14.63
N HIS A 83 13.97 -17.93 -13.98
CA HIS A 83 13.62 -17.74 -12.57
C HIS A 83 12.16 -17.33 -12.34
N LEU A 84 11.38 -17.13 -13.41
CA LEU A 84 9.96 -16.76 -13.30
C LEU A 84 9.08 -17.97 -12.95
N PRO A 85 7.89 -17.75 -12.34
CA PRO A 85 6.94 -18.83 -12.11
C PRO A 85 6.53 -19.54 -13.40
N ASP A 86 6.30 -20.86 -13.32
CA ASP A 86 5.93 -21.73 -14.46
C ASP A 86 4.82 -21.17 -15.34
N ARG A 87 3.80 -20.55 -14.72
CA ARG A 87 2.66 -19.95 -15.43
C ARG A 87 3.10 -18.87 -16.43
N LEU A 88 4.11 -18.07 -16.10
CA LEU A 88 4.65 -17.05 -16.99
C LEU A 88 5.63 -17.66 -18.00
N ARG A 89 6.44 -18.64 -17.59
CA ARG A 89 7.39 -19.33 -18.49
C ARG A 89 6.68 -20.03 -19.65
N ARG A 90 5.52 -20.64 -19.39
CA ARG A 90 4.66 -21.30 -20.40
C ARG A 90 4.03 -20.35 -21.42
N LYS A 91 4.13 -19.05 -21.21
CA LYS A 91 3.57 -18.06 -22.12
C LYS A 91 4.59 -17.48 -23.08
N ILE A 92 5.86 -17.86 -22.95
CA ILE A 92 6.92 -17.43 -23.87
C ILE A 92 6.98 -18.45 -25.00
N GLY A 93 6.50 -18.06 -26.19
CA GLY A 93 6.48 -18.92 -27.38
C GLY A 93 7.61 -18.65 -28.37
N LYS A 94 8.21 -17.45 -28.35
CA LYS A 94 9.40 -17.12 -29.15
C LYS A 94 10.48 -16.53 -28.25
N TYR A 95 11.70 -17.04 -28.36
CA TYR A 95 12.87 -16.53 -27.63
C TYR A 95 14.07 -16.39 -28.55
N VAL A 96 14.66 -15.19 -28.56
CA VAL A 96 15.88 -14.85 -29.30
C VAL A 96 16.85 -14.20 -28.33
N ALA A 97 18.16 -14.46 -28.47
CA ALA A 97 19.16 -13.79 -27.65
C ALA A 97 20.40 -13.32 -28.42
N PHE A 98 21.02 -12.24 -27.93
CA PHE A 98 22.35 -11.79 -28.35
C PHE A 98 23.33 -11.99 -27.19
N GLU A 99 24.26 -12.93 -27.33
CA GLU A 99 25.26 -13.25 -26.30
C GLU A 99 26.63 -13.39 -26.97
N PRO A 100 27.51 -12.37 -26.91
CA PRO A 100 28.79 -12.40 -27.59
C PRO A 100 29.80 -13.41 -27.01
N ASN A 101 29.66 -13.81 -25.74
CA ASN A 101 30.57 -14.77 -25.12
C ASN A 101 30.18 -16.21 -25.52
N GLY A 102 31.07 -16.93 -26.19
CA GLY A 102 30.81 -18.27 -26.72
C GLY A 102 30.53 -19.32 -25.64
N LEU A 103 31.16 -19.21 -24.47
CA LEU A 103 30.89 -20.11 -23.33
C LEU A 103 29.48 -19.89 -22.78
N PHE A 104 29.05 -18.64 -22.66
CA PHE A 104 27.71 -18.29 -22.21
C PHE A 104 26.65 -18.70 -23.21
N ALA A 105 26.85 -18.40 -24.50
CA ALA A 105 25.94 -18.84 -25.56
C ALA A 105 25.75 -20.37 -25.57
N LYS A 106 26.83 -21.13 -25.39
CA LYS A 106 26.77 -22.60 -25.28
C LYS A 106 25.97 -23.05 -24.06
N ARG A 107 26.28 -22.56 -22.87
CA ARG A 107 25.57 -22.90 -21.62
C ARG A 107 24.10 -22.50 -21.65
N LEU A 108 23.79 -21.35 -22.25
CA LEU A 108 22.43 -20.87 -22.44
C LEU A 108 21.66 -21.79 -23.39
N THR A 109 22.28 -22.22 -24.50
CA THR A 109 21.69 -23.19 -25.43
C THR A 109 21.38 -24.50 -24.72
N GLU A 110 22.34 -25.06 -23.99
CA GLU A 110 22.19 -26.30 -23.21
C GLU A 110 21.04 -26.17 -22.18
N SER A 111 20.98 -25.04 -21.48
CA SER A 111 19.94 -24.77 -20.48
C SER A 111 18.54 -24.65 -21.08
N LEU A 112 18.40 -24.15 -22.30
CA LEU A 112 17.10 -23.95 -22.96
C LEU A 112 16.65 -25.18 -23.77
N SER A 113 17.56 -26.08 -24.14
CA SER A 113 17.30 -27.21 -25.05
C SER A 113 16.96 -28.54 -24.35
N SER A 114 16.68 -28.54 -23.04
CA SER A 114 16.33 -29.77 -22.31
C SER A 114 15.06 -30.41 -22.86
N THR A 115 15.14 -31.70 -23.20
CA THR A 115 14.05 -32.49 -23.81
C THR A 115 13.04 -33.03 -22.79
N HIS A 116 13.30 -32.89 -21.48
CA HIS A 116 12.38 -33.31 -20.43
C HIS A 116 11.35 -32.20 -20.11
N PRO A 117 10.04 -32.42 -20.30
CA PRO A 117 9.01 -31.38 -20.13
C PRO A 117 8.93 -30.77 -18.72
N LYS A 118 9.38 -31.50 -17.69
CA LYS A 118 9.42 -31.02 -16.30
C LYS A 118 10.67 -30.19 -15.96
N GLU A 119 11.71 -30.25 -16.79
CA GLU A 119 13.00 -29.57 -16.59
C GLU A 119 13.25 -28.45 -17.60
N ALA A 120 12.40 -28.32 -18.62
CA ALA A 120 12.50 -27.26 -19.63
C ALA A 120 12.34 -25.86 -18.99
N VAL A 121 13.34 -25.00 -19.20
CA VAL A 121 13.37 -23.62 -18.69
C VAL A 121 12.28 -22.77 -19.35
N LEU A 122 12.02 -22.96 -20.65
CA LEU A 122 10.92 -22.34 -21.39
C LEU A 122 10.10 -23.45 -22.06
N PRO A 123 9.07 -24.00 -21.39
CA PRO A 123 8.42 -25.25 -21.80
C PRO A 123 7.47 -25.11 -23.00
N SER A 124 7.22 -23.91 -23.51
CA SER A 124 6.19 -23.63 -24.52
C SER A 124 6.73 -22.90 -25.75
N LEU A 125 8.03 -23.04 -26.03
CA LEU A 125 8.64 -22.50 -27.23
C LEU A 125 8.04 -23.15 -28.48
N GLU A 126 7.51 -22.31 -29.37
CA GLU A 126 6.91 -22.69 -30.65
C GLU A 126 7.98 -22.87 -31.73
N HIS A 127 9.17 -22.28 -31.53
CA HIS A 127 10.26 -22.25 -32.50
C HIS A 127 11.60 -22.64 -31.82
N PRO A 128 12.59 -23.13 -32.58
CA PRO A 128 13.94 -23.35 -32.06
C PRO A 128 14.53 -22.07 -31.46
N VAL A 129 15.29 -22.22 -30.38
CA VAL A 129 16.02 -21.13 -29.72
C VAL A 129 17.05 -20.57 -30.70
N VAL A 130 17.04 -19.24 -30.91
CA VAL A 130 18.04 -18.54 -31.73
C VAL A 130 18.95 -17.73 -30.83
N ILE A 131 20.25 -18.05 -30.81
CA ILE A 131 21.27 -17.31 -30.04
C ILE A 131 22.33 -16.78 -31.00
N HIS A 132 22.38 -15.46 -31.15
CA HIS A 132 23.38 -14.77 -31.93
C HIS A 132 24.66 -14.57 -31.11
N GLN A 133 25.75 -15.22 -31.51
CA GLN A 133 27.09 -15.07 -30.91
C GLN A 133 27.79 -13.80 -31.40
N ARG A 134 27.14 -12.64 -31.22
CA ARG A 134 27.66 -11.32 -31.58
C ARG A 134 27.09 -10.24 -30.66
N PRO A 135 27.77 -9.09 -30.50
CA PRO A 135 27.23 -7.96 -29.75
C PRO A 135 25.94 -7.42 -30.37
N PHE A 136 25.04 -6.92 -29.54
CA PHE A 136 23.90 -6.12 -29.99
C PHE A 136 24.39 -4.72 -30.37
N ALA A 137 24.40 -4.41 -31.68
CA ALA A 137 24.96 -3.18 -32.23
C ALA A 137 23.90 -2.39 -33.01
N ILE A 138 24.09 -1.07 -33.09
CA ILE A 138 23.25 -0.19 -33.92
C ILE A 138 23.60 -0.47 -35.39
N PRO A 139 22.63 -0.65 -36.30
CA PRO A 139 22.91 -0.77 -37.72
C PRO A 139 23.62 0.50 -38.20
N GLU A 140 24.87 0.37 -38.67
CA GLU A 140 25.53 1.47 -39.39
C GLU A 140 24.71 1.74 -40.67
N SER A 141 24.55 3.02 -41.02
CA SER A 141 23.75 3.50 -42.15
C SER A 141 23.86 2.59 -43.37
N MET A 142 22.71 2.23 -43.96
CA MET A 142 22.58 1.47 -45.20
C MET A 142 23.61 1.89 -46.26
N GLU A 143 24.77 1.25 -46.29
CA GLU A 143 25.64 1.18 -47.46
C GLU A 143 25.96 -0.28 -47.73
N LEU A 144 25.80 -0.63 -49.01
CA LEU A 144 25.82 -1.95 -49.61
C LEU A 144 26.98 -2.82 -49.10
N ASP A 145 26.64 -3.98 -48.53
CA ASP A 145 27.36 -5.21 -48.87
C ASP A 145 26.41 -6.41 -48.84
N ASN A 146 26.06 -6.91 -50.02
CA ASN A 146 25.03 -7.91 -50.29
C ASN A 146 25.40 -9.35 -49.83
N ASN A 147 26.26 -9.52 -48.84
CA ASN A 147 26.69 -10.86 -48.38
C ASN A 147 26.88 -11.00 -46.86
N ILE A 148 26.36 -10.08 -46.05
CA ILE A 148 26.23 -10.30 -44.61
C ILE A 148 24.77 -10.69 -44.35
N ASP A 149 24.57 -11.88 -43.79
CA ASP A 149 23.29 -12.37 -43.28
C ASP A 149 22.79 -11.39 -42.20
N THR A 150 22.05 -10.40 -42.67
CA THR A 150 21.38 -9.37 -41.89
C THR A 150 20.16 -10.02 -41.28
N GLY A 151 20.38 -10.82 -40.23
CA GLY A 151 19.30 -11.38 -39.41
C GLY A 151 18.23 -10.33 -39.15
N ASN A 152 17.09 -10.54 -39.82
CA ASN A 152 15.91 -9.70 -40.02
C ASN A 152 15.80 -8.44 -39.15
N ALA A 153 16.05 -7.28 -39.76
CA ALA A 153 15.61 -5.97 -39.26
C ALA A 153 14.06 -5.81 -39.21
N GLU A 154 13.30 -6.86 -39.56
CA GLU A 154 11.82 -6.89 -39.57
C GLU A 154 11.20 -7.61 -38.36
N ASP A 155 11.98 -8.30 -37.53
CA ASP A 155 11.41 -9.10 -36.43
C ASP A 155 11.01 -8.22 -35.23
N LYS A 156 9.69 -8.11 -34.98
CA LYS A 156 9.12 -7.36 -33.85
C LYS A 156 8.84 -8.27 -32.64
N TYR A 157 9.30 -7.85 -31.47
CA TYR A 157 9.16 -8.56 -30.20
C TYR A 157 8.16 -7.87 -29.26
N ASP A 158 7.56 -8.64 -28.34
CA ASP A 158 6.73 -8.07 -27.28
C ASP A 158 7.60 -7.49 -26.16
N ILE A 159 8.76 -8.10 -25.93
CA ILE A 159 9.67 -7.74 -24.83
C ILE A 159 11.11 -7.80 -25.32
N VAL A 160 11.86 -6.72 -25.08
CA VAL A 160 13.31 -6.70 -25.22
C VAL A 160 13.92 -6.52 -23.83
N LEU A 161 14.72 -7.48 -23.38
CA LEU A 161 15.41 -7.45 -22.10
C LEU A 161 16.89 -7.13 -22.34
N LEU A 162 17.37 -6.02 -21.80
CA LEU A 162 18.80 -5.71 -21.73
C LEU A 162 19.32 -6.15 -20.37
N CYS A 163 19.87 -7.37 -20.35
CA CYS A 163 20.37 -8.05 -19.17
C CYS A 163 21.82 -7.66 -18.85
N GLN A 164 22.18 -7.76 -17.57
CA GLN A 164 23.55 -7.62 -17.04
C GLN A 164 24.30 -6.35 -17.44
N SER A 165 23.58 -5.22 -17.46
CA SER A 165 24.06 -3.89 -17.81
C SER A 165 24.55 -3.77 -19.25
N MET A 166 24.25 -2.63 -19.87
CA MET A 166 24.93 -2.10 -21.05
C MET A 166 26.42 -1.76 -20.78
N TYR A 167 27.12 -2.60 -20.02
CA TYR A 167 28.51 -2.40 -19.65
C TYR A 167 29.38 -2.64 -20.89
N GLY A 168 30.18 -1.65 -21.27
CA GLY A 168 31.00 -1.69 -22.50
C GLY A 168 30.27 -1.21 -23.76
N MET A 169 28.95 -1.06 -23.72
CA MET A 169 28.18 -0.45 -24.80
C MET A 169 28.38 1.07 -24.82
N LYS A 170 28.68 1.62 -25.99
CA LYS A 170 28.75 3.07 -26.25
C LYS A 170 27.39 3.57 -26.71
N ASP A 171 27.05 4.81 -26.36
CA ASP A 171 25.78 5.46 -26.75
C ASP A 171 24.51 4.69 -26.33
N LYS A 172 24.38 4.53 -25.02
CA LYS A 172 23.30 3.79 -24.35
C LYS A 172 21.88 4.25 -24.75
N GLY A 173 21.71 5.56 -25.01
CA GLY A 173 20.44 6.12 -25.46
C GLY A 173 20.05 5.55 -26.82
N LYS A 174 20.94 5.61 -27.82
CA LYS A 174 20.67 5.07 -29.16
C LYS A 174 20.46 3.56 -29.18
N ILE A 175 21.11 2.82 -28.30
CA ILE A 175 20.86 1.37 -28.17
C ILE A 175 19.43 1.10 -27.71
N ILE A 176 18.90 1.90 -26.80
CA ILE A 176 17.51 1.79 -26.35
C ILE A 176 16.57 2.23 -27.45
N GLU A 177 16.86 3.28 -28.20
CA GLU A 177 16.08 3.67 -29.38
C GLU A 177 16.04 2.55 -30.43
N HIS A 178 17.18 1.91 -30.68
CA HIS A 178 17.24 0.75 -31.57
C HIS A 178 16.40 -0.42 -31.01
N ALA A 179 16.52 -0.74 -29.72
CA ALA A 179 15.70 -1.76 -29.08
C ALA A 179 14.19 -1.42 -29.15
N LEU A 180 13.81 -0.16 -28.96
CA LEU A 180 12.42 0.32 -29.10
C LEU A 180 11.91 0.13 -30.53
N SER A 181 12.76 0.34 -31.54
CA SER A 181 12.41 0.07 -32.93
C SER A 181 12.11 -1.41 -33.22
N MET A 182 12.56 -2.34 -32.37
CA MET A 182 12.33 -3.78 -32.49
C MET A 182 11.09 -4.27 -31.70
N VAL A 183 10.38 -3.38 -31.02
CA VAL A 183 9.22 -3.73 -30.18
C VAL A 183 7.89 -3.55 -30.96
N ARG A 184 6.89 -4.40 -30.70
CA ARG A 184 5.53 -4.32 -31.30
C ARG A 184 4.72 -3.14 -30.77
N ASP A 185 3.88 -2.57 -31.63
CA ASP A 185 3.17 -1.31 -31.37
C ASP A 185 1.68 -1.47 -30.97
N VAL A 186 1.04 -2.64 -31.17
CA VAL A 186 -0.43 -2.78 -31.01
C VAL A 186 -0.82 -4.21 -30.56
N PRO A 187 -1.89 -4.43 -29.76
CA PRO A 187 -2.76 -3.50 -29.02
C PRO A 187 -2.25 -3.17 -27.61
N GLU A 188 -1.36 -3.99 -27.06
CA GLU A 188 -0.62 -3.71 -25.84
C GLU A 188 0.82 -3.41 -26.23
N LYS A 189 1.26 -2.18 -25.96
CA LYS A 189 2.60 -1.70 -26.30
C LYS A 189 3.62 -2.67 -25.74
N GLY A 190 4.51 -3.19 -26.60
CA GLY A 190 5.64 -3.95 -26.10
C GLY A 190 6.60 -3.05 -25.31
N MET A 191 7.59 -3.65 -24.69
CA MET A 191 8.49 -2.94 -23.77
C MET A 191 9.95 -3.30 -23.92
N VAL A 192 10.81 -2.33 -23.61
CA VAL A 192 12.25 -2.53 -23.41
C VAL A 192 12.53 -2.42 -21.92
N VAL A 193 13.08 -3.48 -21.33
CA VAL A 193 13.43 -3.53 -19.90
C VAL A 193 14.94 -3.55 -19.77
N VAL A 194 15.49 -2.59 -19.03
CA VAL A 194 16.94 -2.46 -18.81
C VAL A 194 17.26 -2.73 -17.35
N PHE A 195 18.10 -3.72 -17.10
CA PHE A 195 18.68 -3.96 -15.79
C PHE A 195 20.06 -3.31 -15.70
N HIS A 196 20.24 -2.39 -14.75
CA HIS A 196 21.50 -1.70 -14.56
C HIS A 196 22.00 -1.79 -13.12
N ARG A 197 23.31 -1.93 -12.95
CA ARG A 197 23.97 -2.15 -11.66
C ARG A 197 24.88 -0.99 -11.28
N ASN A 198 24.39 0.24 -11.43
CA ASN A 198 25.14 1.45 -11.11
C ASN A 198 24.22 2.68 -10.98
N GLY A 199 24.71 3.73 -10.30
CA GLY A 199 23.91 4.80 -9.70
C GLY A 199 23.43 5.94 -10.62
N SER A 200 24.10 6.21 -11.74
CA SER A 200 23.75 7.33 -12.63
C SER A 200 23.78 6.88 -14.09
N LEU A 201 22.60 6.72 -14.68
CA LEU A 201 22.43 6.59 -16.12
C LEU A 201 21.77 7.85 -16.66
N ASP A 202 22.36 8.38 -17.72
CA ASP A 202 21.74 9.37 -18.57
C ASP A 202 21.37 8.69 -19.88
N PHE A 203 20.13 8.89 -20.32
CA PHE A 203 19.60 8.37 -21.57
C PHE A 203 19.24 9.50 -22.55
N HIS A 204 19.86 10.68 -22.38
CA HIS A 204 19.78 11.79 -23.32
C HIS A 204 18.36 12.27 -23.65
N GLY A 205 17.47 12.29 -22.63
CA GLY A 205 16.10 12.79 -22.77
C GLY A 205 15.03 11.71 -22.96
N LEU A 206 15.38 10.42 -22.98
CA LEU A 206 14.39 9.34 -22.95
C LEU A 206 13.63 9.30 -21.61
N VAL A 207 12.32 9.09 -21.69
CA VAL A 207 11.42 9.02 -20.53
C VAL A 207 11.07 7.56 -20.24
N CYS A 208 11.17 7.16 -18.98
CA CYS A 208 10.75 5.83 -18.55
C CYS A 208 9.26 5.79 -18.20
N SER A 209 8.58 4.74 -18.66
CA SER A 209 7.23 4.38 -18.19
C SER A 209 7.25 3.93 -16.72
N ARG A 210 8.33 3.25 -16.31
CA ARG A 210 8.52 2.79 -14.92
C ARG A 210 9.99 2.71 -14.58
N THR A 211 10.34 3.19 -13.39
CA THR A 211 11.69 3.07 -12.82
C THR A 211 11.59 2.57 -11.39
N VAL A 212 12.31 1.49 -11.08
CA VAL A 212 12.44 0.96 -9.72
C VAL A 212 13.92 0.78 -9.37
N SER A 213 14.27 0.95 -8.10
CA SER A 213 15.65 0.87 -7.63
C SER A 213 15.81 0.07 -6.34
N PHE A 214 16.97 -0.55 -6.17
CA PHE A 214 17.40 -1.26 -4.97
C PHE A 214 18.81 -0.78 -4.57
N ASN A 215 18.82 0.33 -3.82
CA ASN A 215 20.05 1.10 -3.55
C ASN A 215 21.01 0.44 -2.56
N THR A 216 20.53 -0.50 -1.74
CA THR A 216 21.33 -1.19 -0.71
C THR A 216 21.98 -2.47 -1.17
N SER A 217 21.78 -2.86 -2.43
CA SER A 217 22.44 -4.03 -3.00
C SER A 217 23.96 -3.92 -2.88
N VAL A 218 24.59 -5.01 -2.49
CA VAL A 218 26.04 -5.16 -2.37
C VAL A 218 26.51 -6.36 -3.17
N VAL A 219 27.75 -6.29 -3.66
CA VAL A 219 28.49 -7.45 -4.17
C VAL A 219 29.46 -7.90 -3.10
N ARG A 220 29.40 -9.18 -2.74
CA ARG A 220 30.34 -9.85 -1.83
C ARG A 220 31.38 -10.61 -2.64
N VAL A 221 32.65 -10.38 -2.37
CA VAL A 221 33.78 -11.01 -3.06
C VAL A 221 34.66 -11.66 -2.01
N VAL A 222 34.98 -12.95 -2.18
CA VAL A 222 35.92 -13.66 -1.30
C VAL A 222 37.30 -13.00 -1.39
N GLU A 223 37.95 -12.78 -0.26
CA GLU A 223 39.30 -12.21 -0.21
C GLU A 223 40.38 -13.27 -0.52
N ASP A 224 40.27 -13.89 -1.69
CA ASP A 224 41.23 -14.84 -2.25
C ASP A 224 42.00 -14.19 -3.43
N GLU A 225 43.26 -14.56 -3.61
CA GLU A 225 44.09 -13.90 -4.62
C GLU A 225 43.60 -14.11 -6.05
N GLU A 226 43.16 -15.32 -6.39
CA GLU A 226 42.67 -15.66 -7.72
C GLU A 226 41.28 -15.05 -7.96
N VAL A 227 40.40 -15.14 -6.96
CA VAL A 227 39.06 -14.53 -7.00
C VAL A 227 39.16 -13.01 -7.22
N LEU A 228 40.04 -12.32 -6.48
CA LEU A 228 40.23 -10.89 -6.62
C LEU A 228 40.82 -10.49 -7.98
N ASN A 229 41.73 -11.30 -8.54
CA ASN A 229 42.27 -11.06 -9.87
C ASN A 229 41.17 -11.16 -10.94
N ASN A 230 40.34 -12.20 -10.89
CA ASN A 230 39.23 -12.41 -11.82
C ASN A 230 38.18 -11.29 -11.69
N PHE A 231 37.85 -10.91 -10.45
CA PHE A 231 36.93 -9.81 -10.18
C PHE A 231 37.48 -8.46 -10.67
N ALA A 232 38.73 -8.12 -10.36
CA ALA A 232 39.33 -6.84 -10.73
C ALA A 232 39.44 -6.68 -12.26
N ARG A 233 39.88 -7.72 -12.97
CA ARG A 233 39.92 -7.76 -14.45
C ARG A 233 38.54 -7.50 -15.05
N PHE A 234 37.52 -8.19 -14.54
CA PHE A 234 36.15 -8.02 -15.00
C PHE A 234 35.62 -6.60 -14.77
N ILE A 235 35.84 -6.03 -13.57
CA ILE A 235 35.41 -4.67 -13.25
C ILE A 235 36.18 -3.62 -14.07
N ALA A 236 37.48 -3.81 -14.28
CA ALA A 236 38.31 -2.95 -15.13
C ALA A 236 37.89 -3.02 -16.61
N GLY A 237 37.49 -4.21 -17.08
CA GLY A 237 36.96 -4.47 -18.42
C GLY A 237 38.00 -4.82 -19.48
N PHE A 238 39.22 -5.17 -19.07
CA PHE A 238 40.32 -5.61 -19.94
C PHE A 238 41.31 -6.43 -19.11
N ASP A 239 42.26 -7.07 -19.78
CA ASP A 239 43.35 -7.80 -19.14
C ASP A 239 44.71 -7.17 -19.35
N THR A 240 45.66 -7.55 -18.49
CA THR A 240 47.08 -7.26 -18.59
C THR A 240 47.84 -8.51 -19.01
N GLU A 241 48.90 -8.36 -19.81
CA GLU A 241 49.72 -9.51 -20.23
C GLU A 241 50.34 -10.24 -19.03
N ASP A 242 50.66 -11.53 -19.21
CA ASP A 242 51.34 -12.34 -18.18
C ASP A 242 52.84 -12.06 -18.16
N THR A 243 53.19 -10.78 -17.98
CA THR A 243 54.56 -10.25 -17.81
C THR A 243 54.80 -9.83 -16.37
N GLU A 244 56.05 -9.56 -15.98
CA GLU A 244 56.38 -9.03 -14.64
C GLU A 244 55.60 -7.74 -14.32
N ILE A 245 55.42 -6.87 -15.32
CA ILE A 245 54.67 -5.62 -15.21
C ILE A 245 53.18 -5.91 -15.03
N GLY A 246 52.60 -6.82 -15.82
CA GLY A 246 51.20 -7.21 -15.67
C GLY A 246 50.90 -7.86 -14.31
N ASN A 247 51.84 -8.65 -13.77
CA ASN A 247 51.77 -9.20 -12.41
C ASN A 247 51.80 -8.11 -11.33
N ALA A 248 52.64 -7.08 -11.49
CA ALA A 248 52.67 -5.92 -10.58
C ALA A 248 51.34 -5.17 -10.58
N ILE A 249 50.76 -4.89 -11.75
CA ILE A 249 49.44 -4.23 -11.87
C ILE A 249 48.35 -5.05 -11.16
N ARG A 250 48.37 -6.38 -11.28
CA ARG A 250 47.42 -7.26 -10.59
C ARG A 250 47.61 -7.25 -9.07
N ALA A 251 48.85 -7.17 -8.59
CA ALA A 251 49.11 -6.97 -7.16
C ALA A 251 48.52 -5.64 -6.67
N ASP A 252 48.68 -4.56 -7.43
CA ASP A 252 48.12 -3.25 -7.12
C ASP A 252 46.58 -3.26 -7.15
N TRP A 253 45.98 -3.89 -8.15
CA TRP A 253 44.53 -4.06 -8.26
C TRP A 253 43.94 -4.80 -7.05
N ARG A 254 44.60 -5.87 -6.58
CA ARG A 254 44.18 -6.56 -5.35
C ARG A 254 44.24 -5.61 -4.15
N GLN A 255 45.27 -4.78 -4.06
CA GLN A 255 45.38 -3.79 -2.99
C GLN A 255 44.29 -2.72 -3.08
N VAL A 256 43.91 -2.27 -4.27
CA VAL A 256 42.78 -1.35 -4.48
C VAL A 256 41.47 -1.99 -4.02
N CYS A 257 41.21 -3.24 -4.40
CA CYS A 257 40.03 -3.98 -3.95
C CYS A 257 39.97 -4.03 -2.42
N ARG A 258 41.06 -4.39 -1.73
CA ARG A 258 41.15 -4.43 -0.27
C ARG A 258 40.96 -3.06 0.38
N THR A 259 41.48 -2.01 -0.24
CA THR A 259 41.39 -0.64 0.28
C THR A 259 39.98 -0.07 0.15
N LEU A 260 39.27 -0.41 -0.93
CA LEU A 260 37.94 0.14 -1.23
C LEU A 260 36.77 -0.74 -0.74
N GLY A 261 37.01 -2.04 -0.55
CA GLY A 261 36.06 -3.00 -0.03
C GLY A 261 35.82 -2.87 1.47
N ARG A 262 34.61 -3.20 1.93
CA ARG A 262 34.27 -3.24 3.37
C ARG A 262 34.28 -4.68 3.88
N ARG A 263 34.84 -4.89 5.07
CA ARG A 263 34.72 -6.16 5.83
C ARG A 263 33.61 -6.03 6.88
N GLU A 264 32.83 -7.08 7.08
CA GLU A 264 31.92 -7.22 8.22
C GLU A 264 32.56 -8.11 9.28
N GLU A 265 32.37 -7.78 10.56
CA GLU A 265 32.89 -8.59 11.68
C GLU A 265 32.38 -10.03 11.64
N ALA A 266 31.14 -10.24 11.17
CA ALA A 266 30.53 -11.56 11.02
C ALA A 266 31.05 -12.35 9.80
N SER A 267 31.80 -11.74 8.89
CA SER A 267 32.30 -12.39 7.66
C SER A 267 33.62 -11.75 7.20
N PRO A 268 34.72 -11.92 7.96
CA PRO A 268 35.98 -11.24 7.70
C PRO A 268 36.66 -11.67 6.39
N ALA A 269 36.32 -12.84 5.87
CA ALA A 269 36.89 -13.40 4.63
C ALA A 269 36.31 -12.80 3.33
N HIS A 270 35.40 -11.82 3.42
CA HIS A 270 34.74 -11.23 2.26
C HIS A 270 34.88 -9.71 2.24
N LEU A 271 35.11 -9.18 1.03
CA LEU A 271 35.02 -7.76 0.72
C LEU A 271 33.64 -7.46 0.14
N GLN A 272 32.99 -6.41 0.67
CA GLN A 272 31.73 -5.90 0.16
C GLN A 272 31.94 -4.61 -0.64
N PHE A 273 31.22 -4.49 -1.75
CA PHE A 273 31.13 -3.29 -2.58
C PHE A 273 29.67 -2.89 -2.79
N SER A 274 29.38 -1.59 -2.78
CA SER A 274 28.03 -1.09 -3.09
C SER A 274 27.73 -1.28 -4.58
N ALA A 275 26.58 -1.86 -4.89
CA ALA A 275 26.15 -2.16 -6.25
C ALA A 275 24.63 -1.96 -6.38
N PRO A 276 24.15 -0.70 -6.37
CA PRO A 276 22.73 -0.41 -6.51
C PRO A 276 22.20 -0.96 -7.82
N VAL A 277 20.99 -1.53 -7.80
CA VAL A 277 20.35 -2.10 -8.98
C VAL A 277 19.15 -1.25 -9.39
N PHE A 278 19.02 -0.96 -10.68
CA PHE A 278 17.91 -0.25 -11.27
C PHE A 278 17.26 -1.13 -12.33
N MET A 279 15.94 -1.07 -12.42
CA MET A 279 15.18 -1.59 -13.55
C MET A 279 14.42 -0.41 -14.19
N PHE A 280 14.71 -0.16 -15.46
CA PHE A 280 14.05 0.85 -16.28
C PHE A 280 13.16 0.16 -17.30
N VAL A 281 11.97 0.71 -17.52
CA VAL A 281 11.02 0.19 -18.51
C VAL A 281 10.67 1.31 -19.49
N PHE A 282 10.98 1.09 -20.76
CA PHE A 282 10.66 1.98 -21.86
C PHE A 282 9.58 1.38 -22.74
N THR A 283 8.71 2.23 -23.25
CA THR A 283 7.74 1.94 -24.32
C THR A 283 8.11 2.78 -25.54
N GLN A 284 7.45 2.56 -26.68
CA GLN A 284 7.70 3.35 -27.89
C GLN A 284 7.52 4.87 -27.69
N ASP A 285 6.76 5.28 -26.67
CA ASP A 285 6.54 6.69 -26.35
C ASP A 285 7.73 7.36 -25.64
N ALA A 286 8.79 6.62 -25.30
CA ALA A 286 9.94 7.14 -24.55
C ALA A 286 10.61 8.36 -25.20
N THR A 287 10.43 8.55 -26.51
CA THR A 287 10.94 9.66 -27.32
C THR A 287 9.96 10.83 -27.46
N SER A 288 8.81 10.81 -26.77
CA SER A 288 7.74 11.82 -26.91
C SER A 288 7.98 13.14 -26.17
N LEU A 289 9.11 13.28 -25.47
CA LEU A 289 9.45 14.49 -24.70
C LEU A 289 9.41 15.81 -25.53
N PRO A 290 9.85 15.85 -26.81
CA PRO A 290 9.75 17.05 -27.64
C PRO A 290 8.31 17.59 -27.81
N GLU A 291 7.28 16.73 -27.74
CA GLU A 291 5.87 17.15 -27.78
C GLU A 291 5.54 18.10 -26.62
N LEU A 292 6.12 17.86 -25.44
CA LEU A 292 5.91 18.67 -24.24
C LEU A 292 6.81 19.92 -24.23
N THR A 293 8.06 19.79 -24.69
CA THR A 293 9.00 20.92 -24.85
C THR A 293 8.48 22.02 -25.77
N ALA A 294 7.65 21.67 -26.75
CA ALA A 294 7.00 22.65 -27.63
C ALA A 294 5.92 23.49 -26.93
N GLN A 295 5.40 23.04 -25.79
CA GLN A 295 4.23 23.63 -25.12
C GLN A 295 4.54 24.25 -23.76
N VAL A 296 5.52 23.69 -23.04
CA VAL A 296 5.85 24.09 -21.67
C VAL A 296 7.33 24.47 -21.60
N PRO A 297 7.68 25.62 -20.99
CA PRO A 297 9.07 26.03 -20.88
C PRO A 297 9.87 25.10 -19.96
N LEU A 298 11.13 24.89 -20.34
CA LEU A 298 12.11 24.19 -19.51
C LEU A 298 12.55 25.06 -18.34
N ALA A 299 12.83 24.44 -17.21
CA ALA A 299 13.46 25.15 -16.10
C ALA A 299 14.91 25.48 -16.46
N ASP A 300 15.33 26.71 -16.16
CA ASP A 300 16.75 27.06 -16.17
C ASP A 300 17.51 26.18 -15.17
N SER A 301 18.80 25.96 -15.41
CA SER A 301 19.70 25.19 -14.50
C SER A 301 19.85 25.81 -13.09
N SER A 302 19.14 26.89 -12.79
CA SER A 302 19.19 27.69 -11.56
C SER A 302 18.26 27.21 -10.43
N SER A 303 17.35 26.26 -10.68
CA SER A 303 16.44 25.75 -9.63
C SER A 303 17.25 25.10 -8.49
N THR A 304 17.21 25.70 -7.30
CA THR A 304 18.07 25.27 -6.18
C THR A 304 17.45 24.08 -5.44
N ILE A 305 17.77 22.86 -5.87
CA ILE A 305 17.42 21.64 -5.15
C ILE A 305 18.27 21.51 -3.88
N LYS A 306 17.63 21.46 -2.72
CA LYS A 306 18.29 21.41 -1.41
C LYS A 306 18.64 19.99 -1.00
N ASN A 307 17.80 19.02 -1.34
CA ASN A 307 18.00 17.62 -0.96
C ASN A 307 19.15 16.98 -1.76
N TRP A 308 20.11 16.36 -1.08
CA TRP A 308 21.28 15.78 -1.75
C TRP A 308 20.94 14.52 -2.57
N ILE A 309 19.98 13.70 -2.15
CA ILE A 309 19.56 12.51 -2.90
C ILE A 309 18.91 12.94 -4.20
N ALA A 310 17.99 13.91 -4.15
CA ALA A 310 17.34 14.44 -5.34
C ALA A 310 18.38 15.01 -6.34
N ARG A 311 19.43 15.70 -5.88
CA ARG A 311 20.53 16.18 -6.75
C ARG A 311 21.35 15.07 -7.40
N SER A 312 21.36 13.87 -6.83
CA SER A 312 22.05 12.71 -7.41
C SER A 312 21.26 12.03 -8.52
N HIS A 313 19.95 12.29 -8.61
CA HIS A 313 19.10 11.80 -9.70
C HIS A 313 19.25 12.64 -10.96
N ARG A 314 19.04 12.00 -12.12
CA ARG A 314 19.09 12.64 -13.45
C ARG A 314 17.70 12.59 -14.10
N PRO A 315 16.82 13.59 -13.85
CA PRO A 315 15.50 13.61 -14.47
C PRO A 315 15.59 13.64 -15.99
N ALA A 316 14.56 13.13 -16.68
CA ALA A 316 14.52 13.21 -18.14
C ALA A 316 14.48 14.67 -18.61
N SER A 317 13.69 15.49 -17.90
CA SER A 317 13.68 16.94 -18.03
C SER A 317 12.99 17.59 -16.83
N VAL A 318 13.22 18.89 -16.62
CA VAL A 318 12.53 19.70 -15.63
C VAL A 318 11.81 20.83 -16.36
N PHE A 319 10.48 20.88 -16.22
CA PHE A 319 9.62 21.91 -16.80
C PHE A 319 9.19 22.90 -15.74
N LYS A 320 9.14 24.19 -16.08
CA LYS A 320 8.72 25.26 -15.17
C LYS A 320 7.47 25.95 -15.71
N PRO A 321 6.28 25.31 -15.62
CA PRO A 321 5.05 25.91 -16.11
C PRO A 321 4.79 27.27 -15.46
N THR A 322 4.35 28.23 -16.26
CA THR A 322 4.08 29.62 -15.84
C THR A 322 2.58 29.92 -15.67
N ASP A 323 1.72 29.00 -16.11
CA ASP A 323 0.27 29.11 -16.00
C ASP A 323 -0.38 27.72 -15.81
N VAL A 324 -1.65 27.70 -15.42
CA VAL A 324 -2.39 26.46 -15.09
C VAL A 324 -2.56 25.55 -16.32
N GLN A 325 -2.70 26.12 -17.51
CA GLN A 325 -2.88 25.36 -18.74
C GLN A 325 -1.64 24.53 -19.07
N GLN A 326 -0.45 25.07 -18.84
CA GLN A 326 0.81 24.34 -18.98
C GLN A 326 0.93 23.18 -17.99
N VAL A 327 0.43 23.33 -16.76
CA VAL A 327 0.34 22.21 -15.80
C VAL A 327 -0.61 21.13 -16.32
N GLN A 328 -1.77 21.50 -16.88
CA GLN A 328 -2.67 20.55 -17.52
C GLN A 328 -1.99 19.81 -18.69
N GLN A 329 -1.20 20.51 -19.52
CA GLN A 329 -0.47 19.91 -20.64
C GLN A 329 0.51 18.85 -20.17
N CYS A 330 1.29 19.11 -19.10
CA CYS A 330 2.16 18.11 -18.49
C CYS A 330 1.39 16.85 -18.06
N VAL A 331 0.24 17.03 -17.38
CA VAL A 331 -0.60 15.93 -16.91
C VAL A 331 -1.22 15.15 -18.06
N ARG A 332 -1.77 15.84 -19.08
CA ARG A 332 -2.37 15.20 -20.26
C ARG A 332 -1.33 14.45 -21.07
N TRP A 333 -0.11 14.98 -21.19
CA TRP A 333 1.01 14.30 -21.83
C TRP A 333 1.39 13.02 -21.07
N ALA A 334 1.49 13.10 -19.73
CA ALA A 334 1.77 11.93 -18.90
C ALA A 334 0.67 10.85 -19.01
N LEU A 335 -0.60 11.26 -19.04
CA LEU A 335 -1.74 10.35 -19.23
C LEU A 335 -1.77 9.70 -20.62
N LYS A 336 -1.51 10.49 -21.67
CA LYS A 336 -1.47 10.02 -23.07
C LYS A 336 -0.43 8.92 -23.26
N HIS A 337 0.74 9.08 -22.65
CA HIS A 337 1.90 8.22 -22.86
C HIS A 337 2.16 7.21 -21.73
N GLY A 338 1.39 7.28 -20.63
CA GLY A 338 1.54 6.37 -19.48
C GLY A 338 2.79 6.64 -18.65
N PHE A 339 3.22 7.90 -18.51
CA PHE A 339 4.39 8.30 -17.74
C PHE A 339 4.05 8.77 -16.32
N SER A 340 5.03 8.64 -15.43
CA SER A 340 5.01 9.28 -14.11
C SER A 340 5.62 10.68 -14.16
N LEU A 341 5.24 11.50 -13.19
CA LEU A 341 5.69 12.87 -12.95
C LEU A 341 6.15 13.03 -11.50
N THR A 342 7.11 13.92 -11.30
CA THR A 342 7.46 14.45 -9.97
C THR A 342 7.19 15.95 -9.90
N VAL A 343 7.03 16.48 -8.68
CA VAL A 343 6.72 17.90 -8.46
C VAL A 343 7.78 18.52 -7.56
N ILE A 344 8.29 19.68 -7.97
CA ILE A 344 9.23 20.49 -7.22
C ILE A 344 8.49 21.72 -6.69
N GLY A 345 8.29 21.76 -5.36
CA GLY A 345 7.89 22.97 -4.65
C GLY A 345 9.10 23.58 -3.95
N GLY A 346 9.33 23.19 -2.69
CA GLY A 346 10.48 23.65 -1.88
C GLY A 346 11.86 23.08 -2.28
N GLY A 347 11.93 21.98 -3.03
CA GLY A 347 13.19 21.28 -3.35
C GLY A 347 13.84 20.53 -2.17
N HIS A 348 13.10 20.31 -1.08
CA HIS A 348 13.59 19.65 0.15
C HIS A 348 13.33 18.14 0.20
N SER A 349 12.38 17.62 -0.59
CA SER A 349 12.10 16.19 -0.67
C SER A 349 13.18 15.46 -1.45
N GLY A 350 13.52 14.23 -1.03
CA GLY A 350 14.39 13.33 -1.80
C GLY A 350 13.73 12.81 -3.09
N HIS A 351 12.43 13.02 -3.25
CA HIS A 351 11.60 12.44 -4.30
C HIS A 351 11.02 13.48 -5.27
N CYS A 352 11.40 14.76 -5.13
CA CYS A 352 10.96 15.79 -6.09
C CYS A 352 11.68 15.69 -7.44
N LEU A 353 12.82 14.98 -7.49
CA LEU A 353 13.52 14.58 -8.71
C LEU A 353 13.71 13.06 -8.71
N TRP A 354 13.57 12.45 -9.89
CA TRP A 354 13.82 11.03 -10.07
C TRP A 354 14.46 10.77 -11.43
N THR A 355 15.36 9.78 -11.51
CA THR A 355 16.09 9.48 -12.73
C THR A 355 15.13 9.07 -13.84
N THR A 356 15.29 9.64 -15.06
CA THR A 356 14.44 9.42 -16.27
C THR A 356 12.95 9.80 -16.15
N VAL A 357 12.58 10.53 -15.10
CA VAL A 357 11.20 11.00 -14.89
C VAL A 357 11.14 12.50 -15.18
N VAL A 358 10.01 12.96 -15.70
CA VAL A 358 9.76 14.40 -15.91
C VAL A 358 9.38 15.05 -14.59
N SER A 359 10.03 16.17 -14.26
CA SER A 359 9.76 16.95 -13.05
C SER A 359 9.09 18.27 -13.39
N ILE A 360 8.11 18.68 -12.58
CA ILE A 360 7.36 19.93 -12.73
C ILE A 360 7.76 20.89 -11.61
N ASP A 361 8.47 21.95 -11.96
CA ASP A 361 8.87 23.03 -11.07
C ASP A 361 7.76 24.07 -10.94
N MET A 362 7.16 24.12 -9.76
CA MET A 362 6.10 25.07 -9.42
C MET A 362 6.63 26.45 -9.05
N GLY A 363 7.94 26.70 -9.19
CA GLY A 363 8.58 27.95 -8.78
C GLY A 363 8.17 29.21 -9.55
N ALA A 364 7.34 29.11 -10.59
CA ALA A 364 6.69 30.27 -11.21
C ALA A 364 5.36 30.65 -10.54
N PHE A 365 4.76 29.73 -9.77
CA PHE A 365 3.56 29.94 -8.97
C PHE A 365 3.98 30.40 -7.56
N ASP A 366 4.48 31.63 -7.45
CA ASP A 366 5.11 32.18 -6.24
C ASP A 366 4.35 33.35 -5.60
N GLN A 367 3.08 33.56 -5.98
CA GLN A 367 2.25 34.64 -5.47
C GLN A 367 1.55 34.33 -4.14
N ILE A 368 1.35 35.38 -3.35
CA ILE A 368 0.69 35.33 -2.02
C ILE A 368 -0.32 36.48 -1.96
N HIS A 369 -1.59 36.20 -1.74
CA HIS A 369 -2.66 37.22 -1.72
C HIS A 369 -3.37 37.21 -0.36
N ILE A 370 -3.43 38.36 0.31
CA ILE A 370 -4.14 38.53 1.58
C ILE A 370 -5.56 38.98 1.26
N ILE A 371 -6.55 38.29 1.83
CA ILE A 371 -7.97 38.57 1.62
C ILE A 371 -8.53 39.23 2.88
N THR A 372 -8.91 40.49 2.76
CA THR A 372 -9.51 41.29 3.83
C THR A 372 -11.03 41.42 3.68
N LYS A 373 -11.74 41.63 4.80
CA LYS A 373 -13.20 41.83 4.81
C LYS A 373 -13.58 43.01 3.91
N GLY A 374 -14.22 42.71 2.77
CA GLY A 374 -14.67 43.69 1.77
C GLY A 374 -14.69 43.15 0.33
N ASP A 375 -13.83 42.17 0.01
CA ASP A 375 -13.60 41.75 -1.38
C ASP A 375 -14.46 40.56 -1.85
N ASP A 376 -14.93 39.70 -0.94
CA ASP A 376 -15.87 38.61 -1.25
C ASP A 376 -17.23 38.93 -0.60
N GLY A 377 -18.27 39.20 -1.40
CA GLY A 377 -19.63 39.52 -0.97
C GLY A 377 -20.41 38.37 -0.29
N GLY A 378 -19.74 37.48 0.45
CA GLY A 378 -20.32 36.32 1.12
C GLY A 378 -20.76 36.62 2.56
N ALA A 379 -22.05 36.44 2.83
CA ALA A 379 -22.64 36.51 4.17
C ALA A 379 -22.25 35.27 5.00
N GLY A 380 -21.21 35.39 5.83
CA GLY A 380 -20.79 34.39 6.81
C GLY A 380 -20.28 35.05 8.09
N SER A 381 -20.79 34.61 9.24
CA SER A 381 -20.68 35.25 10.57
C SER A 381 -19.31 35.18 11.26
N ASP A 382 -18.26 34.61 10.66
CA ASP A 382 -16.95 34.46 11.31
C ASP A 382 -15.94 35.50 10.79
N ALA A 383 -15.33 36.24 11.72
CA ALA A 383 -14.39 37.35 11.46
C ALA A 383 -12.97 36.89 11.04
N SER A 384 -12.83 35.84 10.24
CA SER A 384 -11.52 35.27 9.86
C SER A 384 -10.99 35.84 8.54
N SER A 385 -9.75 36.36 8.55
CA SER A 385 -8.99 36.71 7.35
C SER A 385 -8.36 35.46 6.70
N PHE A 386 -8.21 35.48 5.38
CA PHE A 386 -7.62 34.37 4.62
C PHE A 386 -6.38 34.82 3.85
N VAL A 387 -5.52 33.87 3.48
CA VAL A 387 -4.42 34.10 2.55
C VAL A 387 -4.42 33.00 1.49
N VAL A 388 -4.39 33.40 0.22
CA VAL A 388 -4.20 32.48 -0.92
C VAL A 388 -2.71 32.43 -1.24
N VAL A 389 -2.14 31.23 -1.24
CA VAL A 389 -0.70 31.01 -1.41
C VAL A 389 -0.49 30.03 -2.53
N GLU A 390 0.32 30.39 -3.51
CA GLU A 390 0.69 29.51 -4.60
C GLU A 390 1.76 28.47 -4.20
N ALA A 391 1.79 27.33 -4.90
CA ALA A 391 2.55 26.15 -4.48
C ALA A 391 4.08 26.30 -4.55
N GLY A 392 4.58 27.28 -5.30
CA GLY A 392 6.00 27.63 -5.39
C GLY A 392 6.54 28.43 -4.20
N CYS A 393 5.65 29.10 -3.45
CA CYS A 393 6.02 29.96 -2.31
C CYS A 393 6.78 29.19 -1.22
N LYS A 394 7.73 29.88 -0.58
CA LYS A 394 8.46 29.36 0.58
C LYS A 394 7.86 29.90 1.88
N THR A 395 7.99 29.14 2.96
CA THR A 395 7.51 29.50 4.29
C THR A 395 7.95 30.90 4.72
N GLY A 396 9.23 31.25 4.51
CA GLY A 396 9.76 32.55 4.91
C GLY A 396 9.08 33.72 4.20
N ASP A 397 8.72 33.55 2.92
CA ASP A 397 8.06 34.59 2.14
C ASP A 397 6.61 34.77 2.57
N ILE A 398 5.92 33.67 2.87
CA ILE A 398 4.55 33.68 3.40
C ILE A 398 4.52 34.35 4.77
N VAL A 399 5.41 33.97 5.69
CA VAL A 399 5.50 34.56 7.03
C VAL A 399 5.82 36.05 6.94
N ARG A 400 6.81 36.46 6.14
CA ARG A 400 7.15 37.88 5.97
C ARG A 400 5.97 38.71 5.46
N LYS A 401 5.26 38.23 4.44
CA LYS A 401 4.13 38.96 3.85
C LYS A 401 2.91 39.00 4.78
N THR A 402 2.57 37.88 5.43
CA THR A 402 1.43 37.84 6.37
C THR A 402 1.70 38.68 7.61
N MET A 403 2.92 38.65 8.15
CA MET A 403 3.29 39.45 9.31
C MET A 403 3.27 40.95 9.05
N ALA A 404 3.64 41.39 7.84
CA ALA A 404 3.52 42.80 7.45
C ALA A 404 2.05 43.30 7.49
N ALA A 405 1.08 42.39 7.39
CA ALA A 405 -0.34 42.67 7.54
C ALA A 405 -0.89 42.36 8.96
N GLY A 406 -0.03 42.09 9.93
CA GLY A 406 -0.42 41.73 11.30
C GLY A 406 -1.00 40.31 11.44
N LEU A 407 -0.81 39.45 10.44
CA LEU A 407 -1.34 38.10 10.37
C LEU A 407 -0.22 37.04 10.40
N THR A 408 -0.59 35.78 10.63
CA THR A 408 0.29 34.62 10.54
C THR A 408 -0.47 33.36 10.10
N VAL A 409 0.27 32.36 9.66
CA VAL A 409 -0.21 31.01 9.32
C VAL A 409 0.70 30.01 10.05
N PRO A 410 0.17 28.92 10.66
CA PRO A 410 0.96 27.95 11.40
C PRO A 410 1.78 27.04 10.47
N LEU A 411 2.80 27.61 9.82
CA LEU A 411 3.69 26.92 8.88
C LEU A 411 4.88 26.24 9.60
N GLY A 412 5.74 25.57 8.83
CA GLY A 412 6.92 24.88 9.35
C GLY A 412 8.04 25.79 9.85
N ALA A 413 8.97 25.22 10.63
CA ALA A 413 10.07 25.95 11.27
C ALA A 413 11.23 26.38 10.33
N ARG A 414 11.21 26.04 9.04
CA ARG A 414 12.31 26.33 8.11
C ARG A 414 11.88 27.27 6.99
N PRO A 415 12.57 28.40 6.76
CA PRO A 415 12.10 29.45 5.84
C PRO A 415 12.15 29.02 4.37
N SER A 416 13.10 28.18 3.98
CA SER A 416 13.26 27.73 2.58
C SER A 416 12.36 26.56 2.15
N VAL A 417 11.51 26.05 3.04
CA VAL A 417 10.60 24.93 2.73
C VAL A 417 9.36 25.44 2.00
N GLY A 418 8.78 24.62 1.10
CA GLY A 418 7.59 24.99 0.31
C GLY A 418 6.43 23.99 0.46
N ALA A 419 5.54 23.94 -0.55
CA ALA A 419 4.25 23.24 -0.50
C ALA A 419 4.23 21.79 -0.01
N GLY A 420 5.26 21.02 -0.37
CA GLY A 420 5.37 19.63 0.07
C GLY A 420 5.23 19.46 1.60
N LEU A 421 5.67 20.44 2.40
CA LEU A 421 5.57 20.34 3.85
C LEU A 421 4.14 20.60 4.36
N TRP A 422 3.53 21.73 3.98
CA TRP A 422 2.23 22.12 4.54
C TRP A 422 1.05 21.32 3.98
N LEU A 423 1.22 20.65 2.83
CA LEU A 423 0.30 19.61 2.34
C LEU A 423 0.45 18.26 3.07
N GLN A 424 1.52 18.05 3.85
CA GLN A 424 1.81 16.79 4.53
C GLN A 424 1.65 16.86 6.06
N GLY A 425 1.03 17.93 6.57
CA GLY A 425 0.98 18.23 7.99
C GLY A 425 1.51 19.63 8.22
N GLY A 426 2.84 19.77 8.24
CA GLY A 426 3.51 21.03 8.52
C GLY A 426 3.61 21.29 10.02
N ILE A 427 4.70 20.80 10.61
CA ILE A 427 5.02 20.96 12.03
C ILE A 427 5.98 22.15 12.16
N GLY A 428 5.63 23.11 13.02
CA GLY A 428 6.43 24.30 13.31
C GLY A 428 6.04 24.93 14.65
N HIS A 429 6.60 26.09 14.96
CA HIS A 429 6.52 26.72 16.30
C HIS A 429 5.08 27.03 16.75
N LEU A 430 4.17 27.24 15.80
CA LEU A 430 2.76 27.56 16.08
C LEU A 430 1.86 26.31 16.18
N ALA A 431 2.40 25.11 15.96
CA ALA A 431 1.61 23.89 15.89
C ALA A 431 0.82 23.62 17.18
N ARG A 432 1.45 23.82 18.34
CA ARG A 432 0.78 23.66 19.64
C ARG A 432 -0.36 24.65 19.88
N GLN A 433 -0.27 25.85 19.30
CA GLN A 433 -1.26 26.89 19.51
C GLN A 433 -2.46 26.75 18.56
N TYR A 434 -2.22 26.49 17.27
CA TYR A 434 -3.23 26.58 16.22
C TYR A 434 -3.44 25.28 15.42
N GLY A 435 -2.73 24.20 15.75
CA GLY A 435 -2.72 22.97 14.96
C GLY A 435 -1.68 23.00 13.85
N LEU A 436 -1.63 21.93 13.07
CA LEU A 436 -0.67 21.78 11.97
C LEU A 436 -0.97 22.77 10.83
N ALA A 437 0.01 23.02 9.96
CA ALA A 437 -0.21 23.87 8.77
C ALA A 437 -1.40 23.40 7.93
N CYS A 438 -1.53 22.08 7.77
CA CYS A 438 -2.62 21.47 7.04
C CYS A 438 -3.98 21.76 7.69
N ASP A 439 -4.06 21.96 9.00
CA ASP A 439 -5.34 22.23 9.69
C ASP A 439 -5.91 23.59 9.29
N ALA A 440 -5.04 24.55 8.98
CA ALA A 440 -5.39 25.87 8.49
C ALA A 440 -5.83 25.90 7.01
N ILE A 441 -5.68 24.80 6.26
CA ILE A 441 -6.13 24.70 4.87
C ILE A 441 -7.65 24.61 4.83
N VAL A 442 -8.28 25.56 4.15
CA VAL A 442 -9.74 25.63 3.95
C VAL A 442 -10.17 25.41 2.50
N GLY A 443 -9.25 25.55 1.54
CA GLY A 443 -9.50 25.24 0.13
C GLY A 443 -8.24 25.26 -0.73
N ALA A 444 -8.36 24.84 -1.99
CA ALA A 444 -7.25 24.78 -2.93
C ALA A 444 -7.71 24.81 -4.39
N VAL A 445 -6.78 25.20 -5.27
CA VAL A 445 -6.85 24.99 -6.72
C VAL A 445 -5.82 23.94 -7.11
N MET A 446 -6.22 22.93 -7.88
CA MET A 446 -5.34 21.83 -8.28
C MET A 446 -5.67 21.30 -9.67
N VAL A 447 -4.69 20.67 -10.33
CA VAL A 447 -4.90 19.90 -11.55
C VAL A 447 -5.01 18.41 -11.22
N SER A 448 -6.12 17.80 -11.62
CA SER A 448 -6.36 16.36 -11.45
C SER A 448 -5.43 15.54 -12.32
N VAL A 449 -4.69 14.62 -11.72
CA VAL A 449 -3.87 13.66 -12.48
C VAL A 449 -4.65 12.51 -13.09
N LYS A 450 -5.97 12.42 -12.84
CA LYS A 450 -6.86 11.48 -13.51
C LYS A 450 -7.34 11.97 -14.86
N SER A 451 -7.64 13.27 -14.98
CA SER A 451 -8.30 13.84 -16.16
C SER A 451 -7.58 15.04 -16.78
N GLY A 452 -6.63 15.66 -16.08
CA GLY A 452 -6.02 16.92 -16.47
C GLY A 452 -6.97 18.12 -16.38
N GLN A 453 -8.07 18.02 -15.63
CA GLN A 453 -8.99 19.12 -15.33
C GLN A 453 -8.52 19.93 -14.12
N VAL A 454 -8.87 21.22 -14.08
CA VAL A 454 -8.65 22.08 -12.92
C VAL A 454 -9.82 21.88 -11.95
N PHE A 455 -9.50 21.63 -10.69
CA PHE A 455 -10.46 21.57 -9.60
C PHE A 455 -10.28 22.72 -8.65
N CYS A 456 -11.41 23.25 -8.20
CA CYS A 456 -11.51 24.10 -7.03
C CYS A 456 -12.17 23.27 -5.93
N VAL A 457 -11.51 23.14 -4.77
CA VAL A 457 -12.04 22.35 -3.65
C VAL A 457 -11.98 23.15 -2.36
N GLY A 458 -13.01 23.04 -1.54
CA GLY A 458 -13.17 23.84 -0.34
C GLY A 458 -13.40 25.33 -0.65
N TYR A 459 -13.01 26.17 0.29
CA TYR A 459 -13.14 27.62 0.17
C TYR A 459 -11.97 28.23 -0.63
N VAL A 460 -12.26 28.71 -1.83
CA VAL A 460 -11.36 29.55 -2.63
C VAL A 460 -12.08 30.87 -2.94
N PRO A 461 -11.48 32.03 -2.63
CA PRO A 461 -12.08 33.33 -2.93
C PRO A 461 -12.45 33.48 -4.40
N SER A 462 -13.56 34.14 -4.72
CA SER A 462 -14.13 34.18 -6.07
C SER A 462 -13.14 34.71 -7.12
N GLN A 463 -12.40 35.76 -6.78
CA GLN A 463 -11.35 36.36 -7.62
C GLN A 463 -10.13 35.45 -7.90
N HIS A 464 -9.98 34.36 -7.15
CA HIS A 464 -8.90 33.38 -7.28
C HIS A 464 -9.39 32.02 -7.80
N GLN A 465 -10.66 31.90 -8.18
CA GLN A 465 -11.19 30.70 -8.83
C GLN A 465 -10.89 30.77 -10.34
N PRO A 466 -10.18 29.78 -10.92
CA PRO A 466 -10.00 29.72 -12.37
C PRO A 466 -11.34 29.54 -13.08
N THR A 467 -11.57 30.26 -14.18
CA THR A 467 -12.83 30.21 -14.94
C THR A 467 -13.18 28.81 -15.47
N GLU A 468 -12.17 27.99 -15.75
CA GLU A 468 -12.31 26.61 -16.20
C GLU A 468 -12.39 25.57 -15.07
N ALA A 469 -12.36 26.01 -13.80
CA ALA A 469 -12.36 25.10 -12.67
C ALA A 469 -13.72 24.40 -12.53
N VAL A 470 -13.67 23.09 -12.28
CA VAL A 470 -14.85 22.25 -12.07
C VAL A 470 -14.90 21.83 -10.61
N LEU A 471 -16.10 21.78 -10.02
CA LEU A 471 -16.31 21.21 -8.70
C LEU A 471 -16.37 19.66 -8.82
N PRO A 472 -15.44 18.92 -8.22
CA PRO A 472 -15.44 17.47 -8.31
C PRO A 472 -16.46 16.83 -7.35
N GLU A 473 -17.09 15.71 -7.74
CA GLU A 473 -18.03 14.96 -6.87
C GLU A 473 -17.43 14.50 -5.53
N TYR A 474 -16.10 14.37 -5.48
CA TYR A 474 -15.31 13.92 -4.33
C TYR A 474 -14.50 15.08 -3.70
N GLU A 475 -15.01 16.31 -3.81
CA GLU A 475 -14.38 17.52 -3.26
C GLU A 475 -13.95 17.35 -1.79
N HIS A 476 -14.84 16.86 -0.94
CA HIS A 476 -14.54 16.68 0.48
C HIS A 476 -13.41 15.67 0.72
N ASP A 477 -13.37 14.58 -0.05
CA ASP A 477 -12.29 13.59 0.01
C ASP A 477 -10.96 14.18 -0.45
N LEU A 478 -10.95 15.00 -1.50
CA LEU A 478 -9.74 15.68 -1.99
C LEU A 478 -9.21 16.70 -0.99
N LEU A 479 -10.08 17.56 -0.45
CA LEU A 479 -9.69 18.53 0.57
C LEU A 479 -9.13 17.80 1.81
N TRP A 480 -9.82 16.77 2.28
CA TRP A 480 -9.36 15.93 3.38
C TRP A 480 -7.99 15.30 3.08
N ALA A 481 -7.80 14.77 1.88
CA ALA A 481 -6.58 14.10 1.46
C ALA A 481 -5.38 15.06 1.38
N MET A 482 -5.57 16.27 0.84
CA MET A 482 -4.52 17.30 0.77
C MET A 482 -4.11 17.81 2.16
N LYS A 483 -4.95 17.64 3.18
CA LYS A 483 -4.61 17.96 4.57
C LYS A 483 -3.79 16.82 5.20
N GLY A 484 -2.68 16.42 4.58
CA GLY A 484 -1.73 15.46 5.16
C GLY A 484 -1.08 14.47 4.20
N ALA A 485 -1.68 14.21 3.02
CA ALA A 485 -1.13 13.25 2.07
C ALA A 485 -0.20 13.85 1.01
N GLY A 486 0.06 15.15 1.07
CA GLY A 486 0.98 15.81 0.16
C GLY A 486 0.49 15.83 -1.28
N THR A 487 1.42 15.65 -2.20
CA THR A 487 1.19 15.67 -3.66
C THR A 487 0.68 14.33 -4.18
N ASN A 488 -0.08 13.55 -3.41
CA ASN A 488 -0.51 12.21 -3.83
C ASN A 488 -1.68 12.21 -4.84
N PHE A 489 -2.49 13.26 -4.87
CA PHE A 489 -3.81 13.25 -5.53
C PHE A 489 -3.97 14.27 -6.66
N GLY A 490 -2.94 15.06 -6.93
CA GLY A 490 -2.90 16.02 -8.02
C GLY A 490 -1.77 17.03 -7.86
N ILE A 491 -1.63 17.91 -8.85
CA ILE A 491 -0.66 19.01 -8.81
C ILE A 491 -1.38 20.24 -8.26
N VAL A 492 -1.03 20.62 -7.04
CA VAL A 492 -1.62 21.80 -6.36
C VAL A 492 -1.04 23.06 -6.99
N ILE A 493 -1.93 23.98 -7.37
CA ILE A 493 -1.59 25.30 -7.91
C ILE A 493 -1.52 26.31 -6.75
N SER A 494 -2.56 26.38 -5.93
CA SER A 494 -2.64 27.29 -4.79
C SER A 494 -3.50 26.72 -3.66
N VAL A 495 -3.31 27.25 -2.46
CA VAL A 495 -4.07 26.90 -1.25
C VAL A 495 -4.54 28.15 -0.53
N THR A 496 -5.77 28.10 -0.05
CA THR A 496 -6.34 29.09 0.85
C THR A 496 -6.12 28.65 2.30
N PHE A 497 -5.40 29.46 3.06
CA PHE A 497 -5.20 29.29 4.49
C PHE A 497 -6.09 30.23 5.29
N LYS A 498 -6.65 29.72 6.39
CA LYS A 498 -7.12 30.53 7.51
C LYS A 498 -5.91 31.18 8.20
N THR A 499 -6.03 32.46 8.53
CA THR A 499 -4.96 33.22 9.20
C THR A 499 -5.30 33.53 10.67
N TYR A 500 -4.28 33.91 11.43
CA TYR A 500 -4.36 34.25 12.85
C TYR A 500 -3.61 35.56 13.14
N PRO A 501 -3.88 36.27 14.25
CA PRO A 501 -3.11 37.45 14.63
C PRO A 501 -1.64 37.12 14.90
N ALA A 502 -0.73 37.90 14.29
CA ALA A 502 0.72 37.71 14.40
C ALA A 502 1.20 37.89 15.87
N PRO A 503 1.86 36.88 16.47
CA PRO A 503 2.51 37.01 17.78
C PRO A 503 3.90 37.63 17.71
N THR A 504 4.35 38.15 18.85
CA THR A 504 5.77 38.23 19.24
C THR A 504 6.11 37.07 20.18
N TYR A 505 7.38 36.69 20.23
CA TYR A 505 7.86 35.55 21.02
C TYR A 505 9.00 35.95 21.95
N VAL A 506 9.06 35.33 23.12
CA VAL A 506 10.28 35.25 23.94
C VAL A 506 10.91 33.90 23.66
N VAL A 507 12.18 33.91 23.25
CA VAL A 507 12.98 32.70 22.99
C VAL A 507 14.06 32.60 24.05
N ARG A 508 14.18 31.41 24.66
CA ARG A 508 15.15 31.10 25.70
C ARG A 508 15.90 29.82 25.37
N ASP A 509 17.22 29.85 25.49
CA ASP A 509 18.07 28.72 25.17
C ASP A 509 18.88 28.24 26.40
N TRP A 510 18.98 26.92 26.56
CA TRP A 510 19.85 26.26 27.54
C TRP A 510 20.69 25.21 26.84
N ILE A 511 21.94 25.05 27.28
CA ILE A 511 22.84 24.01 26.78
C ILE A 511 23.56 23.40 27.98
N SER A 512 23.31 22.12 28.25
CA SER A 512 24.01 21.39 29.31
C SER A 512 24.97 20.35 28.71
N PRO A 513 26.23 20.31 29.15
CA PRO A 513 27.10 19.16 28.91
C PRO A 513 26.59 17.93 29.69
N LEU A 514 26.90 16.74 29.19
CA LEU A 514 26.52 15.46 29.78
C LEU A 514 27.75 14.54 29.93
N SER A 515 27.86 13.85 31.06
CA SER A 515 28.99 12.98 31.41
C SER A 515 28.86 11.52 30.93
N GLY A 516 27.67 11.10 30.49
CA GLY A 516 27.44 9.77 29.90
C GLY A 516 25.96 9.38 29.77
N ILE A 517 25.71 8.14 29.33
CA ILE A 517 24.36 7.65 29.01
C ILE A 517 23.35 7.74 30.18
N ASN A 518 23.77 7.45 31.41
CA ASN A 518 22.85 7.45 32.57
C ASN A 518 22.39 8.86 32.94
N GLU A 519 23.30 9.82 32.94
CA GLU A 519 22.95 11.24 33.15
C GLU A 519 22.03 11.72 32.02
N THR A 520 22.36 11.38 30.76
CA THR A 520 21.55 11.73 29.59
C THR A 520 20.11 11.25 29.73
N ARG A 521 19.91 9.99 30.14
CA ARG A 521 18.58 9.42 30.36
C ARG A 521 17.82 10.16 31.45
N SER A 522 18.47 10.45 32.57
CA SER A 522 17.86 11.22 33.66
C SER A 522 17.43 12.60 33.18
N ARG A 523 18.29 13.29 32.44
CA ARG A 523 18.03 14.63 31.90
C ARG A 523 16.89 14.64 30.88
N ILE A 524 16.80 13.64 30.00
CA ILE A 524 15.66 13.48 29.08
C ILE A 524 14.36 13.25 29.87
N SER A 525 14.40 12.45 30.94
CA SER A 525 13.25 12.21 31.81
C SER A 525 12.80 13.49 32.53
N ASP A 526 13.74 14.26 33.06
CA ASP A 526 13.46 15.55 33.72
C ASP A 526 12.91 16.58 32.73
N PHE A 527 13.49 16.66 31.52
CA PHE A 527 13.00 17.48 30.42
C PHE A 527 11.52 17.19 30.11
N ASP A 528 11.16 15.92 29.94
CA ASP A 528 9.78 15.51 29.63
C ASP A 528 8.81 15.82 30.79
N ARG A 529 9.14 15.32 31.99
CA ARG A 529 8.21 15.32 33.14
C ARG A 529 8.09 16.66 33.84
N LEU A 530 9.20 17.39 33.97
CA LEU A 530 9.25 18.62 34.77
C LEU A 530 9.02 19.86 33.91
N ILE A 531 9.30 19.81 32.61
CA ILE A 531 9.19 20.95 31.70
C ILE A 531 8.09 20.70 30.68
N ALA A 532 8.32 19.82 29.69
CA ALA A 532 7.45 19.70 28.52
C ALA A 532 5.97 19.45 28.86
N LYS A 533 5.70 18.48 29.75
CA LYS A 533 4.34 18.13 30.19
C LYS A 533 3.63 19.20 31.02
N LYS A 534 4.37 20.16 31.58
CA LYS A 534 3.80 21.25 32.40
C LYS A 534 3.59 22.55 31.62
N LEU A 535 4.09 22.63 30.39
CA LEU A 535 3.98 23.85 29.59
C LEU A 535 2.55 24.09 29.12
N GLN A 536 2.16 25.36 29.17
CA GLN A 536 0.90 25.83 28.63
C GLN A 536 0.88 25.75 27.10
N ARG A 537 -0.31 25.94 26.51
CA ARG A 537 -0.54 25.82 25.06
C ARG A 537 0.17 26.90 24.23
N ASN A 538 0.34 28.10 24.79
CA ASN A 538 1.01 29.25 24.18
C ASN A 538 2.54 29.16 24.18
N SER A 539 3.10 28.05 24.69
CA SER A 539 4.54 27.82 24.76
C SER A 539 4.91 26.45 24.19
N SER A 540 6.09 26.36 23.58
CA SER A 540 6.70 25.12 23.11
C SER A 540 8.12 24.99 23.66
N VAL A 541 8.66 23.77 23.65
CA VAL A 541 10.03 23.53 24.08
C VAL A 541 10.67 22.42 23.27
N ASP A 542 11.63 22.78 22.43
CA ASP A 542 12.30 21.85 21.54
C ASP A 542 13.60 21.37 22.19
N GLY A 543 13.87 20.06 22.08
CA GLY A 543 15.05 19.42 22.65
C GLY A 543 16.05 18.97 21.58
N TYR A 544 17.35 19.08 21.87
CA TYR A 544 18.43 18.77 20.94
C TYR A 544 19.47 17.87 21.60
N LEU A 545 19.63 16.64 21.12
CA LEU A 545 20.70 15.73 21.53
C LEU A 545 21.77 15.69 20.44
N TYR A 546 22.98 16.14 20.77
CA TYR A 546 24.08 16.24 19.80
C TYR A 546 25.44 16.12 20.50
N ARG A 547 26.51 15.98 19.71
CA ARG A 547 27.88 16.00 20.22
C ARG A 547 28.59 17.29 19.80
N ASP A 548 29.35 17.86 20.71
CA ASP A 548 30.23 19.00 20.44
C ASP A 548 31.59 18.76 21.09
N ALA A 549 32.66 18.92 20.32
CA ALA A 549 34.04 18.62 20.73
C ALA A 549 34.23 17.25 21.43
N GLY A 550 33.48 16.23 21.00
CA GLY A 550 33.54 14.88 21.57
C GLY A 550 32.69 14.67 22.83
N GLN A 551 32.13 15.74 23.41
CA GLN A 551 31.25 15.69 24.57
C GLN A 551 29.78 15.65 24.15
N LEU A 552 28.97 14.87 24.87
CA LEU A 552 27.53 14.83 24.66
C LEU A 552 26.86 16.07 25.25
N ARG A 553 25.91 16.66 24.51
CA ARG A 553 25.16 17.85 24.93
C ARG A 553 23.67 17.67 24.75
N LEU A 554 22.92 18.28 25.65
CA LEU A 554 21.49 18.43 25.55
C LEU A 554 21.14 19.92 25.55
N GLY A 555 20.72 20.39 24.38
CA GLY A 555 20.22 21.74 24.17
C GLY A 555 18.70 21.77 24.32
N MET A 556 18.17 22.91 24.74
CA MET A 556 16.74 23.17 24.86
C MET A 556 16.45 24.59 24.40
N THR A 557 15.44 24.75 23.53
CA THR A 557 14.91 26.07 23.15
C THR A 557 13.45 26.15 23.57
N MET A 558 13.12 27.08 24.45
CA MET A 558 11.73 27.41 24.80
C MET A 558 11.27 28.63 24.00
N ILE A 559 10.07 28.53 23.44
CA ILE A 559 9.43 29.60 22.68
C ILE A 559 8.09 29.88 23.34
N GLU A 560 7.89 31.11 23.81
CA GLU A 560 6.66 31.54 24.48
C GLU A 560 6.08 32.77 23.80
N ARG A 561 4.77 32.80 23.59
CA ARG A 561 4.08 33.98 23.05
C ARG A 561 4.14 35.13 24.05
N TYR A 562 4.59 36.30 23.60
CA TYR A 562 4.68 37.54 24.35
C TYR A 562 3.60 38.53 23.90
N THR A 563 2.92 39.17 24.86
CA THR A 563 1.92 40.23 24.63
C THR A 563 2.22 41.42 25.53
N THR A 564 2.23 42.62 24.95
CA THR A 564 2.63 43.88 25.59
C THR A 564 1.74 44.33 26.76
N GLU A 565 0.55 43.73 26.95
CA GLU A 565 -0.33 44.04 28.11
C GLU A 565 0.20 43.49 29.45
N LEU A 566 1.15 42.55 29.45
CA LEU A 566 1.77 41.98 30.67
C LEU A 566 3.06 42.71 31.12
N ALA A 567 3.28 43.95 30.66
CA ALA A 567 4.56 44.67 30.77
C ALA A 567 4.92 45.24 32.17
N SER A 568 4.51 44.64 33.29
CA SER A 568 4.85 45.16 34.62
C SER A 568 5.69 44.24 35.51
N ALA A 569 6.16 43.08 35.02
CA ALA A 569 7.08 42.24 35.78
C ALA A 569 8.30 41.82 34.93
N PRO A 570 9.53 41.84 35.48
CA PRO A 570 10.67 41.22 34.84
C PRO A 570 10.37 39.73 34.59
N PRO A 571 10.93 39.11 33.54
CA PRO A 571 10.75 37.68 33.32
C PRO A 571 11.16 36.90 34.57
N THR A 572 10.20 36.22 35.20
CA THR A 572 10.41 35.37 36.38
C THR A 572 11.45 34.28 36.06
N PRO A 573 12.39 33.94 36.95
CA PRO A 573 13.29 32.81 36.74
C PRO A 573 12.46 31.54 36.52
N THR A 574 12.62 30.94 35.35
CA THR A 574 11.83 29.81 34.90
C THR A 574 12.26 28.53 35.63
N MET A 575 11.37 27.53 35.79
CA MET A 575 11.73 26.22 36.36
C MET A 575 12.98 25.59 35.69
N GLY A 576 13.26 25.96 34.44
CA GLY A 576 14.47 25.59 33.70
C GLY A 576 15.78 25.89 34.44
N ASP A 577 15.90 27.03 35.12
CA ASP A 577 17.17 27.44 35.76
C ASP A 577 17.55 26.54 36.93
N SER A 578 16.54 26.09 37.68
CA SER A 578 16.73 25.17 38.81
C SER A 578 17.14 23.76 38.38
N ILE A 579 16.84 23.38 37.14
CA ILE A 579 17.08 22.03 36.61
C ILE A 579 18.33 22.03 35.69
N TRP A 580 18.51 23.05 34.85
CA TRP A 580 19.48 23.08 33.74
C TRP A 580 20.62 24.09 33.90
N GLY A 581 20.62 24.89 34.97
CA GLY A 581 21.60 25.97 35.17
C GLY A 581 21.20 27.26 34.46
N PRO A 582 22.08 28.28 34.42
CA PRO A 582 21.74 29.61 33.92
C PRO A 582 21.39 29.61 32.43
N GLU A 583 20.42 30.45 32.05
CA GLU A 583 20.02 30.65 30.65
C GLU A 583 21.21 31.12 29.80
N ALA A 584 21.40 30.51 28.63
CA ALA A 584 22.49 30.89 27.72
C ALA A 584 22.14 32.14 26.90
N LYS A 585 20.85 32.35 26.58
CA LYS A 585 20.37 33.45 25.72
C LYS A 585 18.87 33.70 25.92
N VAL A 586 18.46 34.97 25.97
CA VAL A 586 17.04 35.41 25.99
C VAL A 586 16.84 36.51 24.97
N GLN A 587 15.86 36.36 24.08
CA GLN A 587 15.53 37.37 23.07
C GLN A 587 14.02 37.48 22.84
N VAL A 588 13.53 38.71 22.63
CA VAL A 588 12.17 38.96 22.16
C VAL A 588 12.21 39.17 20.66
N VAL A 589 11.49 38.34 19.90
CA VAL A 589 11.58 38.28 18.44
C VAL A 589 10.20 38.17 17.82
N ASN A 590 10.08 38.59 16.56
CA ASN A 590 8.88 38.37 15.77
C ASN A 590 8.98 37.00 15.03
N GLY A 591 7.95 36.59 14.30
CA GLY A 591 7.97 35.31 13.56
C GLY A 591 9.00 35.20 12.42
N VAL A 592 9.50 36.30 11.87
CA VAL A 592 10.60 36.28 10.87
C VAL A 592 11.93 36.05 11.59
N ASP A 593 12.19 36.81 12.65
CA ASP A 593 13.43 36.75 13.43
C ASP A 593 13.55 35.46 14.23
N LEU A 594 12.43 34.79 14.51
CA LEU A 594 12.38 33.48 15.16
C LEU A 594 13.20 32.43 14.37
N PHE A 595 13.18 32.48 13.03
CA PHE A 595 13.96 31.56 12.19
C PHE A 595 15.47 31.66 12.42
N GLU A 596 16.00 32.83 12.80
CA GLU A 596 17.44 33.05 12.98
C GLU A 596 17.86 32.97 14.47
N THR A 597 16.89 32.88 15.38
CA THR A 597 17.13 32.99 16.83
C THR A 597 17.25 31.64 17.51
N GLU A 598 16.46 30.64 17.10
CA GLU A 598 16.43 29.32 17.74
C GLU A 598 17.73 28.52 17.56
N LEU A 599 18.05 27.63 18.51
CA LEU A 599 19.26 26.79 18.47
C LEU A 599 19.37 25.94 17.19
N TYR A 600 18.24 25.42 16.71
CA TYR A 600 18.17 24.59 15.51
C TYR A 600 18.76 25.26 14.27
N VAL A 601 18.56 26.57 14.12
CA VAL A 601 19.06 27.33 12.97
C VAL A 601 20.34 28.08 13.30
N SER A 602 20.45 28.65 14.50
CA SER A 602 21.56 29.54 14.87
C SER A 602 22.84 28.81 15.26
N THR A 603 22.73 27.61 15.84
CA THR A 603 23.86 26.95 16.52
C THR A 603 24.29 25.66 15.82
N LEU A 604 23.34 24.82 15.37
CA LEU A 604 23.68 23.56 14.72
C LEU A 604 24.28 23.78 13.31
N HIS A 605 25.44 23.15 13.06
CA HIS A 605 26.18 23.19 11.79
C HIS A 605 26.64 24.57 11.30
N GLY A 606 26.87 25.52 12.22
CA GLY A 606 27.44 26.83 11.89
C GLY A 606 26.43 27.81 11.27
N GLY A 607 25.14 27.65 11.52
CA GLY A 607 24.12 28.61 11.12
C GLY A 607 23.55 28.41 9.71
N HIS A 608 22.51 29.16 9.35
CA HIS A 608 21.88 29.15 8.01
C HIS A 608 22.86 29.53 6.87
N GLY A 609 23.96 30.25 7.19
CA GLY A 609 25.02 30.63 6.25
C GLY A 609 26.12 29.59 6.01
N GLY A 610 26.10 28.44 6.71
CA GLY A 610 27.24 27.51 6.76
C GLY A 610 27.55 26.76 5.47
N GLY A 611 26.59 26.55 4.56
CA GLY A 611 26.73 26.09 3.16
C GLY A 611 27.50 24.78 2.88
N LYS A 612 28.14 24.16 3.86
CA LYS A 612 29.23 23.17 3.71
C LYS A 612 28.83 21.75 4.08
N THR A 613 27.56 21.48 4.36
CA THR A 613 27.08 20.16 4.79
C THR A 613 25.98 19.61 3.87
N SER A 614 25.83 18.29 3.94
CA SER A 614 24.74 17.50 3.38
C SER A 614 24.07 16.75 4.54
N SER A 615 22.77 16.45 4.41
CA SER A 615 22.02 15.78 5.47
C SER A 615 20.99 14.79 4.93
N PHE A 616 20.68 13.78 5.75
CA PHE A 616 19.60 12.83 5.53
C PHE A 616 18.82 12.67 6.83
N LYS A 617 17.49 12.56 6.75
CA LYS A 617 16.64 12.57 7.93
C LYS A 617 15.42 11.66 7.79
N ARG A 618 14.95 11.16 8.92
CA ARG A 618 13.66 10.49 9.09
C ARG A 618 13.05 10.94 10.41
N CYS A 619 11.73 11.06 10.44
CA CYS A 619 11.01 11.54 11.61
C CYS A 619 10.00 10.50 12.09
N VAL A 620 10.05 10.19 13.38
CA VAL A 620 9.10 9.32 14.09
C VAL A 620 8.40 10.10 15.19
N PHE A 621 7.15 9.76 15.45
CA PHE A 621 6.33 10.42 16.45
C PHE A 621 6.38 9.68 17.78
N LEU A 622 6.88 10.33 18.81
CA LEU A 622 7.13 9.74 20.12
C LEU A 622 6.17 10.31 21.17
N LYS A 623 5.85 9.48 22.15
CA LYS A 623 5.10 9.83 23.35
C LYS A 623 5.91 9.43 24.56
N ASP A 624 5.80 10.19 25.65
CA ASP A 624 6.44 9.86 26.93
C ASP A 624 7.96 9.58 26.80
N ILE A 625 8.72 10.52 26.23
CA ILE A 625 10.17 10.33 26.00
C ILE A 625 10.97 10.11 27.30
N GLY A 626 10.40 10.45 28.46
CA GLY A 626 10.94 10.13 29.78
C GLY A 626 10.73 8.68 30.24
N GLU A 627 10.08 7.83 29.46
CA GLU A 627 10.00 6.38 29.70
C GLU A 627 11.41 5.75 29.62
N ALA A 628 11.66 4.75 30.47
CA ALA A 628 13.02 4.24 30.73
C ALA A 628 13.69 3.62 29.50
N ARG A 629 12.93 2.92 28.66
CA ARG A 629 13.42 2.31 27.42
C ARG A 629 13.61 3.35 26.31
N LEU A 630 12.67 4.28 26.16
CA LEU A 630 12.74 5.31 25.11
C LEU A 630 13.89 6.29 25.36
N SER A 631 14.02 6.81 26.59
CA SER A 631 15.16 7.63 27.01
C SER A 631 16.50 6.92 26.80
N TYR A 632 16.59 5.62 27.09
CA TYR A 632 17.78 4.81 26.80
C TYR A 632 18.11 4.76 25.31
N LEU A 633 17.13 4.49 24.46
CA LEU A 633 17.35 4.40 23.00
C LEU A 633 17.79 5.74 22.41
N LEU A 634 17.20 6.86 22.85
CA LEU A 634 17.59 8.19 22.42
C LEU A 634 19.03 8.53 22.84
N ALA A 635 19.40 8.20 24.09
CA ALA A 635 20.76 8.42 24.60
C ALA A 635 21.78 7.51 23.89
N ALA A 636 21.47 6.23 23.70
CA ALA A 636 22.34 5.29 23.00
C ALA A 636 22.55 5.68 21.53
N ALA A 637 21.51 6.16 20.84
CA ALA A 637 21.58 6.53 19.43
C ALA A 637 22.62 7.63 19.16
N ILE A 638 22.72 8.62 20.05
CA ILE A 638 23.65 9.74 19.89
C ILE A 638 25.09 9.38 20.31
N GLU A 639 25.28 8.43 21.23
CA GLU A 639 26.62 7.90 21.53
C GLU A 639 27.25 7.18 20.32
N THR A 640 26.43 6.50 19.53
CA THR A 640 26.88 5.77 18.33
C THR A 640 26.85 6.61 17.05
N CYS A 641 26.75 7.93 17.16
CA CYS A 641 26.59 8.77 15.97
C CYS A 641 27.88 8.77 15.09
N PRO A 642 27.76 8.61 13.77
CA PRO A 642 28.92 8.38 12.91
C PRO A 642 29.75 9.63 12.62
N THR A 643 29.18 10.82 12.79
CA THR A 643 29.89 12.09 12.68
C THR A 643 29.49 12.98 13.87
N PRO A 644 30.36 13.92 14.30
CA PRO A 644 30.00 14.87 15.35
C PRO A 644 28.91 15.86 14.91
N LEU A 645 28.51 15.86 13.64
CA LEU A 645 27.44 16.69 13.11
C LEU A 645 26.07 15.99 13.18
N CYS A 646 25.99 14.71 13.52
CA CYS A 646 24.70 14.06 13.67
C CYS A 646 23.98 14.52 14.94
N TYR A 647 22.65 14.59 14.91
CA TYR A 647 21.83 14.99 16.05
C TYR A 647 20.42 14.40 16.01
N LEU A 648 19.77 14.40 17.17
CA LEU A 648 18.32 14.17 17.31
C LEU A 648 17.65 15.48 17.68
N HIS A 649 16.58 15.83 16.97
CA HIS A 649 15.75 17.00 17.26
C HIS A 649 14.36 16.54 17.70
N LEU A 650 13.96 16.92 18.90
CA LEU A 650 12.68 16.62 19.53
C LEU A 650 11.79 17.86 19.46
N LEU A 651 10.95 17.96 18.42
CA LEU A 651 10.03 19.09 18.27
C LEU A 651 8.77 18.86 19.12
N HIS A 652 8.40 19.82 19.96
CA HIS A 652 7.28 19.68 20.87
C HIS A 652 5.93 19.65 20.15
N GLY A 653 5.25 18.51 20.22
CA GLY A 653 3.89 18.27 19.76
C GLY A 653 2.82 18.60 20.80
N GLY A 654 1.66 17.94 20.68
CA GLY A 654 0.50 18.15 21.56
C GLY A 654 -0.22 19.50 21.32
N GLY A 655 -0.91 19.98 22.36
CA GLY A 655 -1.74 21.19 22.25
C GLY A 655 -2.85 21.04 21.20
N ALA A 656 -3.04 22.07 20.38
CA ALA A 656 -4.05 22.09 19.32
C ALA A 656 -3.89 20.97 18.26
N VAL A 657 -2.69 20.39 18.11
CA VAL A 657 -2.48 19.22 17.23
C VAL A 657 -3.35 18.03 17.69
N GLY A 658 -3.46 17.83 19.00
CA GLY A 658 -4.20 16.73 19.61
C GLY A 658 -5.70 16.98 19.78
N ASP A 659 -6.17 18.22 19.62
CA ASP A 659 -7.61 18.55 19.66
C ASP A 659 -8.35 18.06 18.42
N VAL A 660 -7.65 17.99 17.29
CA VAL A 660 -8.21 17.56 16.02
C VAL A 660 -8.27 16.03 16.02
N ALA A 661 -9.45 15.46 15.72
CA ALA A 661 -9.59 14.01 15.66
C ALA A 661 -8.73 13.40 14.55
N ALA A 662 -8.21 12.20 14.78
CA ALA A 662 -7.25 11.55 13.89
C ALA A 662 -7.79 11.35 12.45
N ASP A 663 -9.10 11.18 12.28
CA ASP A 663 -9.79 10.97 11.01
C ASP A 663 -10.25 12.27 10.31
N THR A 664 -10.10 13.44 10.95
CA THR A 664 -10.54 14.74 10.40
C THR A 664 -9.72 15.19 9.20
N THR A 665 -8.48 14.72 9.08
CA THR A 665 -7.55 15.05 7.98
C THR A 665 -6.76 13.81 7.59
N ALA A 666 -6.12 13.79 6.42
CA ALA A 666 -5.21 12.69 6.06
C ALA A 666 -4.05 12.49 7.06
N PHE A 667 -3.61 13.54 7.76
CA PHE A 667 -2.64 13.41 8.85
C PHE A 667 -3.28 12.76 10.09
N GLY A 668 -3.09 11.45 10.25
CA GLY A 668 -3.72 10.67 11.33
C GLY A 668 -2.90 10.52 12.61
N CYS A 669 -1.60 10.76 12.58
CA CYS A 669 -0.69 10.54 13.71
C CYS A 669 -0.69 11.73 14.68
N ARG A 670 -1.80 12.00 15.40
CA ARG A 670 -1.97 13.23 16.21
C ARG A 670 -1.61 13.12 17.69
N ALA A 671 -1.50 11.91 18.22
CA ALA A 671 -1.34 11.67 19.67
C ALA A 671 0.13 11.68 20.16
N PHE A 672 0.99 12.51 19.55
CA PHE A 672 2.43 12.56 19.88
C PHE A 672 2.79 13.74 20.78
N ASP A 673 3.74 13.52 21.68
CA ASP A 673 4.34 14.59 22.49
C ASP A 673 5.54 15.21 21.78
N PHE A 674 6.29 14.41 21.00
CA PHE A 674 7.45 14.89 20.26
C PHE A 674 7.54 14.30 18.85
N ALA A 675 7.79 15.14 17.86
CA ALA A 675 8.28 14.70 16.56
C ALA A 675 9.80 14.59 16.63
N CYS A 676 10.31 13.35 16.65
CA CYS A 676 11.73 13.06 16.74
C CYS A 676 12.34 12.95 15.35
N VAL A 677 13.06 13.99 14.93
CA VAL A 677 13.78 14.04 13.66
C VAL A 677 15.21 13.54 13.89
N VAL A 678 15.49 12.34 13.39
CA VAL A 678 16.84 11.75 13.39
C VAL A 678 17.58 12.29 12.18
N THR A 679 18.67 13.05 12.40
CA THR A 679 19.38 13.73 11.31
C THR A 679 20.83 13.31 11.23
N GLY A 680 21.17 12.59 10.16
CA GLY A 680 22.55 12.29 9.78
C GLY A 680 23.12 13.45 8.97
N VAL A 681 24.29 13.95 9.37
CA VAL A 681 24.93 15.11 8.72
C VAL A 681 26.41 14.82 8.45
N TRP A 682 26.90 15.28 7.31
CA TRP A 682 28.31 15.19 6.94
C TRP A 682 28.72 16.41 6.10
N HIS A 683 30.03 16.61 5.91
CA HIS A 683 30.54 17.64 5.02
C HIS A 683 30.19 17.35 3.57
N ARG A 684 29.78 18.36 2.80
CA ARG A 684 29.37 18.21 1.39
C ARG A 684 30.46 17.61 0.50
N GLY A 685 31.74 17.90 0.77
CA GLY A 685 32.87 17.28 0.06
C GLY A 685 32.99 15.75 0.28
N LEU A 686 32.25 15.21 1.25
CA LEU A 686 32.15 13.78 1.53
C LEU A 686 30.89 13.15 0.93
N ASP A 687 30.16 13.87 0.06
CA ASP A 687 29.09 13.27 -0.73
C ASP A 687 29.66 12.07 -1.52
N HIS A 688 28.87 10.98 -1.63
CA HIS A 688 29.29 9.72 -2.25
C HIS A 688 30.46 8.97 -1.57
N THR A 689 30.82 9.34 -0.34
CA THR A 689 31.80 8.60 0.47
C THR A 689 31.15 7.65 1.47
N GLN A 690 31.97 6.84 2.12
CA GLN A 690 31.54 5.95 3.20
C GLN A 690 30.92 6.73 4.37
N ALA A 691 31.41 7.95 4.69
CA ALA A 691 30.87 8.74 5.79
C ALA A 691 29.38 9.09 5.55
N ALA A 692 29.02 9.48 4.33
CA ALA A 692 27.64 9.75 3.95
C ALA A 692 26.75 8.50 4.05
N GLN A 693 27.24 7.35 3.57
CA GLN A 693 26.51 6.07 3.66
C GLN A 693 26.29 5.64 5.11
N THR A 694 27.31 5.74 5.96
CA THR A 694 27.20 5.40 7.39
C THR A 694 26.21 6.32 8.09
N ALA A 695 26.20 7.62 7.76
CA ALA A 695 25.21 8.57 8.30
C ALA A 695 23.77 8.21 7.88
N VAL A 696 23.54 7.87 6.60
CA VAL A 696 22.23 7.43 6.11
C VAL A 696 21.79 6.14 6.80
N GLN A 697 22.69 5.15 6.94
CA GLN A 697 22.38 3.89 7.60
C GLN A 697 22.04 4.09 9.07
N TRP A 698 22.82 4.91 9.78
CA TRP A 698 22.55 5.26 11.18
C TRP A 698 21.15 5.87 11.36
N VAL A 699 20.71 6.75 10.45
CA VAL A 699 19.34 7.30 10.50
C VAL A 699 18.28 6.20 10.42
N TYR A 700 18.41 5.25 9.48
CA TYR A 700 17.48 4.14 9.37
C TYR A 700 17.53 3.20 10.59
N ASP A 701 18.71 2.88 11.10
CA ASP A 701 18.88 1.99 12.25
C ASP A 701 18.21 2.57 13.50
N VAL A 702 18.40 3.87 13.75
CA VAL A 702 17.77 4.57 14.86
C VAL A 702 16.26 4.67 14.65
N ALA A 703 15.80 5.09 13.47
CA ALA A 703 14.37 5.18 13.17
C ALA A 703 13.65 3.84 13.33
N ASN A 704 14.24 2.74 12.84
CA ASN A 704 13.68 1.39 12.96
C ASN A 704 13.65 0.89 14.42
N LYS A 705 14.64 1.24 15.25
CA LYS A 705 14.64 0.92 16.68
C LYS A 705 13.55 1.68 17.45
N LEU A 706 13.26 2.92 17.05
CA LEU A 706 12.23 3.77 17.67
C LEU A 706 10.81 3.46 17.17
N LEU A 707 10.67 2.99 15.92
CA LEU A 707 9.38 2.78 15.26
C LEU A 707 8.37 1.89 16.03
N PRO A 708 8.77 0.81 16.74
CA PRO A 708 7.83 0.02 17.55
C PRO A 708 7.27 0.75 18.77
N LEU A 709 7.99 1.76 19.27
CA LEU A 709 7.61 2.58 20.42
C LEU A 709 6.96 3.91 20.00
N SER A 710 6.96 4.21 18.69
CA SER A 710 6.36 5.40 18.12
C SER A 710 4.85 5.24 17.90
N CYS A 711 4.11 6.35 17.92
CA CYS A 711 2.72 6.39 17.50
C CYS A 711 2.54 6.59 15.98
N GLY A 712 3.64 6.80 15.24
CA GLY A 712 3.64 6.93 13.79
C GLY A 712 4.97 7.44 13.23
N ALA A 713 5.01 7.67 11.92
CA ALA A 713 6.14 8.31 11.23
C ALA A 713 5.66 9.51 10.42
N TYR A 714 6.55 10.45 10.10
CA TYR A 714 6.17 11.63 9.32
C TYR A 714 6.32 11.39 7.81
N GLY A 715 5.22 11.46 7.07
CA GLY A 715 5.21 11.20 5.62
C GLY A 715 6.01 12.19 4.77
N ALA A 716 6.35 13.38 5.29
CA ALA A 716 7.06 14.42 4.53
C ALA A 716 8.50 14.05 4.16
N ASP A 717 9.12 13.12 4.89
CA ASP A 717 10.48 12.67 4.63
C ASP A 717 10.53 11.36 3.83
N LEU A 718 9.38 10.79 3.45
CA LEU A 718 9.25 9.46 2.86
C LEU A 718 8.85 9.52 1.37
N GLY A 719 9.27 8.51 0.61
CA GLY A 719 8.85 8.33 -0.78
C GLY A 719 9.06 6.90 -1.25
N ALA A 720 9.19 6.70 -2.57
CA ALA A 720 9.24 5.37 -3.18
C ALA A 720 10.51 4.53 -2.88
N ASP A 721 11.36 4.94 -1.93
CA ASP A 721 12.51 4.14 -1.51
C ASP A 721 12.02 2.90 -0.73
N PRO A 722 12.42 1.67 -1.10
CA PRO A 722 11.99 0.45 -0.41
C PRO A 722 12.32 0.45 1.09
N ARG A 723 13.34 1.18 1.54
CA ARG A 723 13.69 1.30 2.96
C ARG A 723 12.67 2.12 3.76
N ASP A 724 11.90 2.98 3.08
CA ASP A 724 10.85 3.76 3.71
C ASP A 724 9.58 2.94 3.95
N VAL A 725 9.46 1.72 3.42
CA VAL A 725 8.21 0.92 3.46
C VAL A 725 7.68 0.75 4.89
N ALA A 726 8.53 0.37 5.84
CA ALA A 726 8.12 0.19 7.23
C ALA A 726 7.66 1.50 7.89
N LEU A 727 8.31 2.63 7.56
CA LEU A 727 7.95 3.95 8.07
C LEU A 727 6.64 4.46 7.42
N ALA A 728 6.53 4.32 6.10
CA ALA A 728 5.38 4.76 5.32
C ALA A 728 4.11 4.01 5.70
N ALA A 729 4.21 2.73 6.08
CA ALA A 729 3.11 1.95 6.64
C ALA A 729 2.53 2.54 7.94
N LYS A 730 3.31 3.36 8.66
CA LYS A 730 2.88 4.07 9.88
C LYS A 730 2.71 5.58 9.68
N ALA A 731 2.77 6.08 8.44
CA ALA A 731 2.82 7.53 8.20
C ALA A 731 1.46 8.24 8.40
N PHE A 732 0.36 7.53 8.16
CA PHE A 732 -0.99 8.10 8.16
C PHE A 732 -1.89 7.57 9.29
N GLY A 733 -1.36 6.74 10.18
CA GLY A 733 -2.13 6.09 11.24
C GLY A 733 -3.34 5.32 10.66
N PRO A 734 -4.55 5.45 11.23
CA PRO A 734 -5.74 4.73 10.78
C PRO A 734 -6.23 5.15 9.37
N ASN A 735 -5.69 6.24 8.80
CA ASN A 735 -6.19 6.81 7.56
C ASN A 735 -5.57 6.19 6.29
N LEU A 736 -4.50 5.38 6.43
CA LEU A 736 -3.78 4.79 5.29
C LEU A 736 -4.71 4.01 4.34
N PRO A 737 -5.63 3.13 4.79
CA PRO A 737 -6.51 2.39 3.88
C PRO A 737 -7.42 3.29 3.05
N ARG A 738 -7.98 4.36 3.65
CA ARG A 738 -8.80 5.34 2.93
C ARG A 738 -7.98 6.05 1.85
N LEU A 739 -6.76 6.47 2.18
CA LEU A 739 -5.84 7.10 1.23
C LEU A 739 -5.45 6.17 0.08
N ALA A 740 -5.18 4.89 0.37
CA ALA A 740 -4.88 3.89 -0.65
C ALA A 740 -6.04 3.69 -1.63
N ARG A 741 -7.28 3.58 -1.12
CA ARG A 741 -8.49 3.49 -1.97
C ARG A 741 -8.68 4.74 -2.83
N LEU A 742 -8.49 5.93 -2.25
CA LEU A 742 -8.54 7.18 -3.01
C LEU A 742 -7.45 7.23 -4.08
N LYS A 743 -6.24 6.73 -3.80
CA LYS A 743 -5.12 6.74 -4.75
C LYS A 743 -5.43 5.88 -5.96
N CYS A 744 -6.02 4.69 -5.77
CA CYS A 744 -6.52 3.86 -6.87
C CYS A 744 -7.59 4.56 -7.71
N LYS A 745 -8.49 5.34 -7.09
CA LYS A 745 -9.60 6.01 -7.78
C LYS A 745 -9.17 7.29 -8.52
N LEU A 746 -8.23 8.04 -7.94
CA LEU A 746 -7.86 9.40 -8.34
C LEU A 746 -6.51 9.49 -9.07
N ASP A 747 -5.68 8.46 -9.00
CA ASP A 747 -4.45 8.33 -9.79
C ASP A 747 -4.25 6.86 -10.25
N PRO A 748 -5.20 6.29 -11.02
CA PRO A 748 -5.14 4.89 -11.46
C PRO A 748 -3.92 4.62 -12.36
N CYS A 749 -3.47 5.63 -13.10
CA CYS A 749 -2.33 5.57 -14.01
C CYS A 749 -0.98 5.80 -13.31
N LYS A 750 -0.97 6.04 -11.99
CA LYS A 750 0.24 6.31 -11.18
C LYS A 750 1.08 7.46 -11.74
N VAL A 751 0.43 8.52 -12.21
CA VAL A 751 1.09 9.75 -12.64
C VAL A 751 1.93 10.34 -11.50
N LEU A 752 1.51 10.23 -10.25
CA LEU A 752 2.27 10.69 -9.07
C LEU A 752 2.80 9.48 -8.27
N ALA A 753 3.58 8.62 -8.92
CA ALA A 753 4.12 7.37 -8.35
C ALA A 753 5.18 7.57 -7.25
N HIS A 754 5.86 8.73 -7.24
CA HIS A 754 7.03 8.98 -6.38
C HIS A 754 6.74 9.77 -5.10
N ALA A 755 5.47 10.14 -4.87
CA ALA A 755 5.03 10.72 -3.60
C ALA A 755 5.17 9.72 -2.44
N CYS A 756 4.88 10.15 -1.21
CA CYS A 756 4.87 9.25 -0.05
C CYS A 756 4.02 8.01 -0.36
N PRO A 757 4.56 6.78 -0.22
CA PRO A 757 3.87 5.58 -0.67
C PRO A 757 2.56 5.39 0.07
N LEU A 758 1.49 5.23 -0.70
CA LEU A 758 0.21 4.77 -0.21
C LEU A 758 0.09 3.32 -0.61
N PHE A 759 0.46 2.43 0.31
CA PHE A 759 0.29 1.01 0.10
C PHE A 759 -1.21 0.75 0.00
N THR A 760 -1.66 0.47 -1.21
CA THR A 760 -2.61 -0.62 -1.35
C THR A 760 -1.86 -1.81 -0.78
N GLU A 761 -2.27 -2.31 0.39
CA GLU A 761 -2.09 -3.74 0.54
C GLU A 761 -2.62 -4.33 -0.80
N PRO A 762 -1.94 -5.31 -1.43
CA PRO A 762 -2.74 -6.25 -2.22
C PRO A 762 -3.93 -6.56 -1.33
N MET A 763 -5.15 -6.66 -1.85
CA MET A 763 -6.21 -7.22 -1.03
C MET A 763 -5.83 -8.69 -0.74
N GLU A 764 -4.81 -8.88 0.11
CA GLU A 764 -4.51 -10.08 0.84
C GLU A 764 -5.83 -10.32 1.52
N GLN A 765 -6.54 -11.33 1.02
CA GLN A 765 -7.80 -11.71 1.59
C GLN A 765 -7.53 -11.95 3.08
N LYS A 766 -8.15 -11.11 3.91
CA LYS A 766 -8.11 -11.28 5.35
C LYS A 766 -9.34 -12.08 5.72
N LEU A 767 -9.16 -13.13 6.53
CA LEU A 767 -10.24 -13.98 6.98
C LEU A 767 -10.20 -14.07 8.51
N VAL A 768 -11.31 -13.74 9.15
CA VAL A 768 -11.50 -14.03 10.57
C VAL A 768 -12.33 -15.29 10.69
N ILE A 769 -11.77 -16.33 11.30
CA ILE A 769 -12.50 -17.55 11.64
C ILE A 769 -13.04 -17.39 13.06
N LEU A 770 -14.36 -17.26 13.19
CA LEU A 770 -15.05 -17.12 14.46
C LEU A 770 -15.65 -18.45 14.89
N VAL A 771 -15.16 -19.00 15.99
CA VAL A 771 -15.66 -20.28 16.53
C VAL A 771 -16.67 -20.02 17.66
N THR A 772 -17.89 -20.56 17.51
CA THR A 772 -19.00 -20.43 18.47
C THR A 772 -19.79 -21.75 18.65
N GLY A 773 -20.51 -21.88 19.76
CA GLY A 773 -21.39 -23.01 20.07
C GLY A 773 -20.84 -24.03 21.08
N GLU A 774 -21.57 -25.12 21.30
CA GLU A 774 -21.26 -26.13 22.35
C GLU A 774 -19.97 -26.94 22.11
N SER A 775 -19.31 -27.40 23.17
CA SER A 775 -18.13 -28.28 23.02
C SER A 775 -18.50 -29.68 22.51
N GLY A 776 -17.50 -30.41 22.01
CA GLY A 776 -17.64 -31.82 21.64
C GLY A 776 -18.12 -32.05 20.20
N SER A 777 -18.50 -31.01 19.46
CA SER A 777 -18.80 -31.13 18.02
C SER A 777 -17.54 -31.04 17.13
N GLY A 778 -16.37 -30.71 17.68
CA GLY A 778 -15.10 -30.67 16.95
C GLY A 778 -14.78 -29.37 16.20
N LYS A 779 -15.48 -28.27 16.50
CA LYS A 779 -15.29 -26.99 15.79
C LYS A 779 -13.89 -26.40 15.87
N ASP A 780 -13.27 -26.40 17.05
CA ASP A 780 -11.92 -25.86 17.23
C ASP A 780 -10.91 -26.66 16.38
N PHE A 781 -11.09 -27.99 16.30
CA PHE A 781 -10.29 -28.86 15.45
C PHE A 781 -10.51 -28.57 13.96
N CYS A 782 -11.77 -28.39 13.52
CA CYS A 782 -12.09 -27.98 12.15
C CYS A 782 -11.48 -26.62 11.79
N ALA A 783 -11.53 -25.65 12.70
CA ALA A 783 -10.99 -24.31 12.48
C ALA A 783 -9.48 -24.34 12.16
N GLU A 784 -8.70 -25.05 12.98
CA GLU A 784 -7.26 -25.21 12.79
C GLU A 784 -6.92 -25.98 11.52
N LEU A 785 -7.67 -27.04 11.22
CA LEU A 785 -7.43 -27.86 10.04
C LEU A 785 -7.78 -27.13 8.73
N TRP A 786 -8.93 -26.45 8.68
CA TRP A 786 -9.35 -25.68 7.51
C TRP A 786 -8.42 -24.50 7.27
N LEU A 787 -7.93 -23.85 8.34
CA LEU A 787 -6.86 -22.86 8.25
C LEU A 787 -5.61 -23.45 7.57
N ALA A 788 -5.17 -24.64 7.99
CA ALA A 788 -4.01 -25.29 7.39
C ALA A 788 -4.22 -25.57 5.90
N VAL A 789 -5.38 -26.10 5.50
CA VAL A 789 -5.74 -26.35 4.10
C VAL A 789 -5.73 -25.04 3.29
N MET A 790 -6.37 -23.98 3.77
CA MET A 790 -6.42 -22.70 3.05
C MET A 790 -5.02 -22.10 2.83
N ARG A 791 -4.13 -22.19 3.83
CA ARG A 791 -2.74 -21.71 3.70
C ARG A 791 -1.91 -22.49 2.69
N CYS A 792 -2.20 -23.78 2.48
CA CYS A 792 -1.51 -24.57 1.45
C CYS A 792 -1.83 -24.10 0.03
N PHE A 793 -3.02 -23.53 -0.22
CA PHE A 793 -3.43 -23.05 -1.54
C PHE A 793 -3.25 -21.53 -1.72
N TYR A 794 -3.28 -20.76 -0.63
CA TYR A 794 -3.16 -19.31 -0.63
C TYR A 794 -2.10 -18.84 0.39
N GLU A 795 -0.83 -18.81 -0.03
CA GLU A 795 0.31 -18.41 0.83
C GLU A 795 0.18 -16.98 1.38
N SER A 796 -0.53 -16.10 0.67
CA SER A 796 -0.75 -14.69 1.06
C SER A 796 -2.03 -14.45 1.89
N LEU A 797 -2.77 -15.49 2.28
CA LEU A 797 -4.02 -15.36 3.04
C LEU A 797 -3.73 -15.09 4.52
N LYS A 798 -4.10 -13.91 5.01
CA LYS A 798 -4.01 -13.55 6.44
C LYS A 798 -5.25 -14.03 7.18
N VAL A 799 -5.11 -15.13 7.92
CA VAL A 799 -6.22 -15.72 8.68
C VAL A 799 -5.96 -15.67 10.18
N ARG A 800 -6.97 -15.29 10.95
CA ARG A 800 -6.96 -15.31 12.42
C ARG A 800 -8.15 -16.10 12.96
N ILE A 801 -7.87 -17.08 13.82
CA ILE A 801 -8.91 -17.83 14.55
C ILE A 801 -9.17 -17.11 15.88
N VAL A 802 -10.43 -16.78 16.16
CA VAL A 802 -10.85 -16.11 17.39
C VAL A 802 -12.12 -16.79 17.93
N SER A 803 -12.23 -16.89 19.26
CA SER A 803 -13.50 -17.29 19.88
C SER A 803 -14.29 -16.05 20.30
N ILE A 804 -15.57 -15.98 19.91
CA ILE A 804 -16.47 -14.89 20.34
C ILE A 804 -16.63 -14.83 21.87
N SER A 805 -16.33 -15.94 22.55
CA SER A 805 -16.38 -16.05 24.01
C SER A 805 -15.15 -15.51 24.73
N ASP A 806 -14.10 -15.07 24.03
CA ASP A 806 -12.84 -14.66 24.68
C ASP A 806 -12.97 -13.43 25.57
N VAL A 807 -13.83 -12.47 25.20
CA VAL A 807 -14.17 -11.31 26.03
C VAL A 807 -14.85 -11.79 27.32
N THR A 808 -15.87 -12.65 27.19
CA THR A 808 -16.57 -13.24 28.32
C THR A 808 -15.65 -14.07 29.23
N LYS A 809 -14.70 -14.83 28.68
CA LYS A 809 -13.71 -15.57 29.49
C LYS A 809 -12.85 -14.63 30.33
N HIS A 810 -12.44 -13.51 29.75
CA HIS A 810 -11.61 -12.50 30.44
C HIS A 810 -12.39 -11.85 31.58
N GLU A 811 -13.61 -11.40 31.33
CA GLU A 811 -14.48 -10.80 32.34
C GLU A 811 -14.87 -11.79 33.44
N TYR A 812 -15.19 -13.04 33.06
CA TYR A 812 -15.47 -14.12 34.01
C TYR A 812 -14.25 -14.39 34.91
N ALA A 813 -13.04 -14.52 34.34
CA ALA A 813 -11.81 -14.70 35.08
C ALA A 813 -11.55 -13.57 36.09
N MET A 814 -11.76 -12.31 35.69
CA MET A 814 -11.64 -11.12 36.54
C MET A 814 -12.59 -11.17 37.74
N VAL A 815 -13.83 -11.62 37.52
CA VAL A 815 -14.88 -11.61 38.55
C VAL A 815 -14.78 -12.83 39.47
N THR A 816 -14.43 -14.01 38.95
CA THR A 816 -14.41 -15.26 39.74
C THR A 816 -13.02 -15.66 40.22
N GLY A 817 -11.96 -14.98 39.79
CA GLY A 817 -10.56 -15.37 40.05
C GLY A 817 -10.12 -16.65 39.29
N ALA A 818 -10.84 -17.04 38.24
CA ALA A 818 -10.46 -18.20 37.43
C ALA A 818 -9.22 -17.89 36.56
N ASP A 819 -8.36 -18.87 36.33
CA ASP A 819 -7.15 -18.67 35.53
C ASP A 819 -7.50 -18.55 34.03
N LEU A 820 -7.22 -17.38 33.45
CA LEU A 820 -7.54 -17.08 32.06
C LEU A 820 -6.77 -17.95 31.05
N ASN A 821 -5.51 -18.29 31.35
CA ASN A 821 -4.68 -19.11 30.47
C ASN A 821 -5.18 -20.56 30.47
N LEU A 822 -5.58 -21.08 31.62
CA LEU A 822 -6.21 -22.40 31.72
C LEU A 822 -7.61 -22.41 31.07
N LEU A 823 -8.42 -21.34 31.20
CA LEU A 823 -9.71 -21.22 30.50
C LEU A 823 -9.57 -21.22 28.97
N ARG A 824 -8.43 -20.78 28.45
CA ARG A 824 -8.13 -20.75 27.01
C ARG A 824 -7.58 -22.08 26.50
N ASN A 825 -6.63 -22.67 27.23
CA ASN A 825 -5.78 -23.74 26.70
C ASN A 825 -6.06 -25.12 27.32
N ASP A 826 -6.68 -25.20 28.51
CA ASP A 826 -6.97 -26.47 29.17
C ASP A 826 -8.44 -26.87 29.00
N ARG A 827 -8.65 -28.00 28.32
CA ARG A 827 -9.98 -28.51 27.98
C ARG A 827 -10.78 -28.94 29.22
N THR A 828 -10.13 -29.59 30.18
CA THR A 828 -10.77 -30.12 31.39
C THR A 828 -11.19 -28.98 32.31
N TYR A 829 -10.31 -28.00 32.49
CA TYR A 829 -10.56 -26.78 33.25
C TYR A 829 -11.70 -25.95 32.62
N LYS A 830 -11.68 -25.77 31.30
CA LYS A 830 -12.76 -25.08 30.56
C LYS A 830 -14.12 -25.78 30.72
N GLU A 831 -14.15 -27.11 30.84
CA GLU A 831 -15.39 -27.86 31.09
C GLU A 831 -15.94 -27.61 32.49
N GLN A 832 -15.08 -27.60 33.51
CA GLN A 832 -15.45 -27.33 34.90
C GLN A 832 -16.13 -25.95 35.06
N HIS A 833 -15.64 -24.93 34.35
CA HIS A 833 -16.17 -23.57 34.45
C HIS A 833 -17.30 -23.24 33.45
N ARG A 834 -17.70 -24.17 32.56
CA ARG A 834 -18.62 -23.83 31.45
C ARG A 834 -20.03 -23.42 31.91
N SER A 835 -20.59 -24.12 32.89
CA SER A 835 -21.92 -23.79 33.43
C SER A 835 -21.92 -22.38 34.05
N GLY A 836 -20.89 -22.06 34.83
CA GLY A 836 -20.67 -20.74 35.42
C GLY A 836 -20.51 -19.64 34.37
N MET A 837 -19.68 -19.87 33.34
CA MET A 837 -19.46 -18.91 32.25
C MET A 837 -20.73 -18.70 31.40
N THR A 838 -21.52 -19.75 31.17
CA THR A 838 -22.79 -19.65 30.43
C THR A 838 -23.81 -18.82 31.22
N ALA A 839 -23.94 -19.07 32.52
CA ALA A 839 -24.81 -18.30 33.40
C ALA A 839 -24.34 -16.83 33.52
N PHE A 840 -23.03 -16.60 33.58
CA PHE A 840 -22.44 -15.27 33.60
C PHE A 840 -22.82 -14.48 32.33
N PHE A 841 -22.59 -15.07 31.15
CA PHE A 841 -22.97 -14.46 29.89
C PHE A 841 -24.46 -14.18 29.79
N GLN A 842 -25.33 -15.12 30.19
CA GLN A 842 -26.78 -14.93 30.17
C GLN A 842 -27.24 -13.76 31.05
N ARG A 843 -26.64 -13.58 32.24
CA ARG A 843 -26.93 -12.42 33.10
C ARG A 843 -26.51 -11.10 32.44
N GLN A 844 -25.34 -11.08 31.78
CA GLN A 844 -24.89 -9.90 31.06
C GLN A 844 -25.83 -9.55 29.90
N VAL A 845 -26.30 -10.55 29.14
CA VAL A 845 -27.26 -10.34 28.05
C VAL A 845 -28.61 -9.81 28.56
N GLN A 846 -29.08 -10.25 29.74
CA GLN A 846 -30.30 -9.70 30.34
C GLN A 846 -30.18 -8.20 30.66
N GLN A 847 -29.00 -7.75 31.08
CA GLN A 847 -28.73 -6.34 31.39
C GLN A 847 -28.34 -5.52 30.15
N ARG A 848 -27.71 -6.16 29.17
CA ARG A 848 -27.18 -5.56 27.94
C ARG A 848 -27.58 -6.42 26.74
N PRO A 849 -28.82 -6.28 26.21
CA PRO A 849 -29.34 -7.15 25.16
C PRO A 849 -28.51 -7.18 23.86
N ARG A 850 -27.77 -6.10 23.57
CA ARG A 850 -26.88 -5.99 22.40
C ARG A 850 -25.45 -6.53 22.61
N LEU A 851 -25.14 -7.09 23.78
CA LEU A 851 -23.81 -7.63 24.10
C LEU A 851 -23.26 -8.62 23.04
N PRO A 852 -24.06 -9.52 22.43
CA PRO A 852 -23.55 -10.40 21.37
C PRO A 852 -23.10 -9.65 20.11
N GLU A 853 -23.82 -8.59 19.72
CA GLU A 853 -23.45 -7.72 18.60
C GLU A 853 -22.17 -6.95 18.91
N GLU A 854 -22.05 -6.42 20.13
CA GLU A 854 -20.85 -5.72 20.58
C GLU A 854 -19.61 -6.63 20.61
N HIS A 855 -19.74 -7.86 21.10
CA HIS A 855 -18.64 -8.84 21.09
C HIS A 855 -18.20 -9.18 19.66
N PHE A 856 -19.18 -9.37 18.75
CA PHE A 856 -18.91 -9.59 17.34
C PHE A 856 -18.17 -8.40 16.71
N LEU A 857 -18.69 -7.18 16.89
CA LEU A 857 -18.11 -5.96 16.33
C LEU A 857 -16.71 -5.65 16.88
N ASN A 858 -16.47 -5.86 18.17
CA ASN A 858 -15.14 -5.67 18.78
C ASN A 858 -14.09 -6.57 18.15
N ILE A 859 -14.44 -7.81 17.80
CA ILE A 859 -13.51 -8.73 17.15
C ILE A 859 -13.32 -8.33 15.68
N VAL A 860 -14.41 -8.06 14.97
CA VAL A 860 -14.37 -7.85 13.52
C VAL A 860 -13.79 -6.47 13.14
N TYR A 861 -14.05 -5.40 13.90
CA TYR A 861 -13.45 -4.07 13.66
C TYR A 861 -12.01 -3.93 14.15
N SER A 862 -11.53 -4.83 15.02
CA SER A 862 -10.10 -4.87 15.37
C SER A 862 -9.20 -5.19 14.16
N GLU A 863 -9.77 -5.75 13.09
CA GLU A 863 -9.10 -6.12 11.84
C GLU A 863 -9.79 -5.40 10.66
N ALA A 864 -9.11 -4.40 10.07
CA ALA A 864 -9.64 -3.68 8.91
C ALA A 864 -9.68 -4.59 7.66
N ASP A 865 -10.85 -4.66 7.01
CA ASP A 865 -11.11 -5.30 5.70
C ASP A 865 -11.01 -6.86 5.66
N ALA A 866 -11.55 -7.58 6.65
CA ALA A 866 -11.56 -9.05 6.69
C ALA A 866 -12.95 -9.68 6.51
N ASP A 867 -13.08 -10.66 5.61
CA ASP A 867 -14.24 -11.55 5.53
C ASP A 867 -14.33 -12.44 6.79
N VAL A 868 -15.52 -12.96 7.09
CA VAL A 868 -15.76 -13.71 8.34
C VAL A 868 -16.32 -15.10 8.05
N LEU A 869 -15.60 -16.13 8.51
CA LEU A 869 -16.05 -17.52 8.54
C LEU A 869 -16.52 -17.87 9.95
N LEU A 870 -17.83 -18.02 10.13
CA LEU A 870 -18.45 -18.48 11.37
C LEU A 870 -18.46 -20.02 11.39
N ILE A 871 -17.75 -20.63 12.34
CA ILE A 871 -17.82 -22.07 12.60
C ILE A 871 -18.72 -22.27 13.81
N THR A 872 -19.94 -22.74 13.55
CA THR A 872 -21.05 -22.75 14.51
C THR A 872 -21.43 -24.18 14.90
N GLY A 873 -22.25 -24.33 15.93
CA GLY A 873 -22.80 -25.63 16.29
C GLY A 873 -24.15 -25.54 17.01
N MET A 874 -24.48 -26.60 17.75
CA MET A 874 -25.83 -26.97 18.23
C MET A 874 -26.72 -25.92 18.94
N ARG A 875 -26.26 -24.69 19.25
CA ARG A 875 -27.05 -23.66 19.97
C ARG A 875 -27.24 -22.34 19.23
N ASP A 876 -26.45 -22.07 18.19
CA ASP A 876 -26.43 -20.76 17.54
C ASP A 876 -27.69 -20.57 16.67
N LYS A 877 -28.36 -19.41 16.74
CA LYS A 877 -29.61 -19.12 16.01
C LYS A 877 -29.37 -18.17 14.83
N ALA A 878 -29.03 -18.72 13.66
CA ALA A 878 -28.87 -18.02 12.37
C ALA A 878 -27.91 -16.82 12.41
N PRO A 879 -26.62 -17.05 12.70
CA PRO A 879 -25.65 -15.98 12.91
C PRO A 879 -25.40 -15.13 11.65
N VAL A 880 -25.47 -15.69 10.44
CA VAL A 880 -25.37 -14.89 9.20
C VAL A 880 -26.51 -13.88 9.11
N ALA A 881 -27.75 -14.31 9.37
CA ALA A 881 -28.90 -13.41 9.37
C ALA A 881 -28.86 -12.37 10.50
N ALA A 882 -28.26 -12.72 11.65
CA ALA A 882 -28.15 -11.84 12.81
C ALA A 882 -27.04 -10.78 12.65
N PHE A 883 -25.92 -11.10 11.99
CA PHE A 883 -24.73 -10.25 12.01
C PHE A 883 -24.37 -9.60 10.67
N SER A 884 -24.87 -10.09 9.54
CA SER A 884 -24.43 -9.60 8.21
C SER A 884 -24.68 -8.10 8.01
N HIS A 885 -25.77 -7.56 8.55
CA HIS A 885 -26.10 -6.14 8.44
C HIS A 885 -25.16 -5.21 9.26
N LEU A 886 -24.46 -5.75 10.26
CA LEU A 886 -23.51 -4.99 11.08
C LEU A 886 -22.17 -4.78 10.38
N VAL A 887 -21.88 -5.60 9.36
CA VAL A 887 -20.63 -5.60 8.59
C VAL A 887 -20.94 -5.70 7.09
N PRO A 888 -21.66 -4.71 6.55
CA PRO A 888 -22.26 -4.82 5.23
C PRO A 888 -21.25 -4.87 4.08
N ASP A 889 -20.02 -4.41 4.32
CA ASP A 889 -18.88 -4.44 3.41
C ASP A 889 -18.12 -5.78 3.43
N ARG A 890 -18.52 -6.75 4.26
CA ARG A 890 -17.80 -8.00 4.49
C ARG A 890 -18.70 -9.20 4.23
N ARG A 891 -18.13 -10.26 3.63
CA ARG A 891 -18.86 -11.51 3.45
C ARG A 891 -18.85 -12.31 4.76
N LEU A 892 -20.05 -12.74 5.18
CA LEU A 892 -20.23 -13.71 6.26
C LEU A 892 -20.62 -15.06 5.71
N LEU A 893 -19.86 -16.10 6.07
CA LEU A 893 -20.15 -17.49 5.74
C LEU A 893 -20.27 -18.32 7.01
N GLU A 894 -21.31 -19.15 7.13
CA GLU A 894 -21.48 -20.08 8.24
C GLU A 894 -21.21 -21.52 7.84
N VAL A 895 -20.39 -22.22 8.63
CA VAL A 895 -20.25 -23.68 8.61
C VAL A 895 -20.77 -24.24 9.93
N TYR A 896 -21.89 -24.95 9.86
CA TYR A 896 -22.49 -25.62 11.01
C TYR A 896 -21.92 -27.04 11.14
N VAL A 897 -21.22 -27.31 12.24
CA VAL A 897 -20.62 -28.62 12.50
C VAL A 897 -21.58 -29.51 13.29
N GLN A 898 -22.11 -30.54 12.63
CA GLN A 898 -23.10 -31.47 13.18
C GLN A 898 -22.46 -32.78 13.63
N VAL A 899 -22.89 -33.29 14.80
CA VAL A 899 -22.41 -34.54 15.42
C VAL A 899 -23.53 -35.15 16.27
N SER A 900 -23.63 -36.46 16.32
CA SER A 900 -24.58 -37.23 17.13
C SER A 900 -24.33 -37.06 18.63
N GLU A 901 -25.39 -37.24 19.43
CA GLU A 901 -25.31 -37.12 20.89
C GLU A 901 -24.32 -38.11 21.50
N GLN A 902 -24.27 -39.33 20.95
CA GLN A 902 -23.35 -40.39 21.38
C GLN A 902 -21.89 -39.99 21.13
N THR A 903 -21.55 -39.58 19.91
CA THR A 903 -20.20 -39.12 19.55
C THR A 903 -19.80 -37.89 20.38
N ARG A 904 -20.74 -36.99 20.67
CA ARG A 904 -20.52 -35.82 21.53
C ARG A 904 -20.18 -36.21 22.97
N GLN A 905 -20.90 -37.17 23.55
CA GLN A 905 -20.64 -37.66 24.91
C GLN A 905 -19.30 -38.38 25.02
N ILE A 906 -18.98 -39.21 24.03
CA ILE A 906 -17.66 -39.86 23.91
C ILE A 906 -16.55 -38.81 23.85
N ARG A 907 -16.68 -37.81 22.96
CA ARG A 907 -15.69 -36.73 22.83
C ARG A 907 -15.56 -35.89 24.09
N ARG A 908 -16.60 -35.81 24.93
CA ARG A 908 -16.59 -35.13 26.25
C ARG A 908 -16.03 -36.00 27.38
N GLY A 909 -15.59 -37.23 27.10
CA GLY A 909 -15.03 -38.13 28.11
C GLY A 909 -16.07 -38.76 29.04
N ARG A 910 -17.36 -38.76 28.67
CA ARG A 910 -18.41 -39.47 29.41
C ARG A 910 -18.61 -40.85 28.80
N GLN A 911 -18.20 -41.91 29.50
CA GLN A 911 -18.54 -43.28 29.13
C GLN A 911 -20.02 -43.53 29.42
N SER A 912 -20.79 -43.96 28.42
CA SER A 912 -22.12 -44.52 28.64
C SER A 912 -21.96 -45.89 29.30
N SER A 913 -22.20 -45.97 30.61
CA SER A 913 -22.53 -47.26 31.24
C SER A 913 -23.91 -47.67 30.75
N ILE A 914 -23.96 -48.45 29.66
CA ILE A 914 -25.15 -49.23 29.34
C ILE A 914 -25.11 -50.44 30.26
N THR A 915 -25.77 -50.35 31.42
CA THR A 915 -26.28 -51.54 32.09
C THR A 915 -27.69 -51.80 31.57
N SER A 916 -27.87 -52.99 31.00
CA SER A 916 -29.17 -53.56 30.70
C SER A 916 -29.95 -53.74 32.00
N ASP A 917 -30.90 -52.84 32.28
CA ASP A 917 -32.21 -53.12 32.87
C ASP A 917 -32.84 -51.79 33.34
N ASP A 918 -33.79 -51.30 32.55
CA ASP A 918 -35.06 -50.77 33.04
C ASP A 918 -35.94 -50.44 31.84
N ARG A 919 -36.81 -51.40 31.49
CA ARG A 919 -37.98 -51.14 30.63
C ARG A 919 -39.05 -50.49 31.48
N ALA A 920 -39.20 -49.17 31.38
CA ALA A 920 -40.44 -48.49 31.71
C ALA A 920 -40.61 -47.23 30.83
N ASP A 921 -41.47 -47.39 29.84
CA ASP A 921 -42.27 -46.41 29.09
C ASP A 921 -41.80 -44.95 28.99
N GLY A 922 -41.48 -44.55 27.75
CA GLY A 922 -41.26 -43.16 27.36
C GLY A 922 -40.47 -43.09 26.05
N GLN A 923 -41.15 -43.23 24.91
CA GLN A 923 -40.61 -42.82 23.62
C GLN A 923 -40.11 -41.37 23.73
N ILE A 924 -38.79 -41.18 23.70
CA ILE A 924 -38.19 -39.89 23.37
C ILE A 924 -37.50 -40.11 22.03
N ASP A 925 -38.17 -39.63 20.98
CA ASP A 925 -37.70 -39.61 19.60
C ASP A 925 -36.24 -39.16 19.50
N GLY A 926 -35.46 -39.93 18.75
CA GLY A 926 -34.13 -39.53 18.24
C GLY A 926 -34.21 -38.45 17.16
N ASN A 927 -34.95 -37.37 17.41
CA ASN A 927 -34.98 -36.22 16.53
C ASN A 927 -33.73 -35.37 16.77
N LEU A 928 -32.77 -35.51 15.85
CA LEU A 928 -31.79 -34.46 15.56
C LEU A 928 -32.51 -33.11 15.59
N ILE A 929 -32.10 -32.20 16.48
CA ILE A 929 -32.66 -30.85 16.54
C ILE A 929 -32.27 -30.15 15.24
N ILE A 930 -33.17 -30.18 14.25
CA ILE A 930 -33.02 -29.43 13.00
C ILE A 930 -33.12 -27.95 13.38
N PRO A 931 -32.11 -27.13 13.08
CA PRO A 931 -32.16 -25.71 13.42
C PRO A 931 -33.37 -25.04 12.74
N ASP A 932 -33.99 -24.06 13.39
CA ASP A 932 -35.06 -23.22 12.79
C ASP A 932 -34.53 -22.24 11.71
N HIS A 933 -33.33 -22.51 11.19
CA HIS A 933 -32.69 -21.79 10.11
C HIS A 933 -31.79 -22.72 9.28
N CYS A 934 -31.50 -22.37 8.03
CA CYS A 934 -30.57 -23.11 7.17
C CYS A 934 -29.16 -22.48 7.24
N PRO A 935 -28.15 -23.18 7.78
CA PRO A 935 -26.75 -22.74 7.73
C PRO A 935 -26.25 -22.61 6.29
N SER A 936 -25.19 -21.82 6.06
CA SER A 936 -24.63 -21.73 4.70
C SER A 936 -24.08 -23.09 4.26
N LEU A 937 -23.26 -23.72 5.10
CA LEU A 937 -22.72 -25.05 4.90
C LEU A 937 -22.97 -25.92 6.14
N ILE A 938 -23.11 -27.23 5.94
CA ILE A 938 -23.22 -28.22 7.02
C ILE A 938 -22.08 -29.22 6.85
N PHE A 939 -21.28 -29.38 7.91
CA PHE A 939 -20.24 -30.40 7.97
C PHE A 939 -20.63 -31.49 8.97
N ASN A 940 -20.83 -32.71 8.48
CA ASN A 940 -21.16 -33.85 9.33
C ASN A 940 -19.88 -34.50 9.87
N ASN A 941 -19.63 -34.39 11.17
CA ASN A 941 -18.38 -34.76 11.81
C ASN A 941 -18.52 -36.01 12.70
N GLU A 942 -19.11 -37.09 12.16
CA GLU A 942 -19.23 -38.39 12.84
C GLU A 942 -17.95 -39.23 12.79
N VAL A 943 -17.19 -39.16 11.70
CA VAL A 943 -16.03 -40.04 11.48
C VAL A 943 -14.81 -39.54 12.25
N THR A 944 -14.03 -40.47 12.80
CA THR A 944 -12.71 -40.19 13.37
C THR A 944 -11.66 -40.11 12.26
N GLY A 945 -11.04 -38.94 12.08
CA GLY A 945 -10.01 -38.71 11.04
C GLY A 945 -9.98 -37.24 10.63
N LYS A 946 -8.93 -36.82 9.90
CA LYS A 946 -8.81 -35.43 9.38
C LYS A 946 -9.23 -35.32 7.91
N GLU A 947 -9.29 -36.44 7.20
CA GLU A 947 -9.47 -36.54 5.75
C GLU A 947 -10.81 -35.96 5.30
N ALA A 948 -11.91 -36.26 6.01
CA ALA A 948 -13.23 -35.74 5.68
C ALA A 948 -13.33 -34.21 5.85
N ALA A 949 -12.65 -33.65 6.85
CA ALA A 949 -12.62 -32.22 7.08
C ALA A 949 -11.69 -31.51 6.11
N GLU A 950 -10.57 -32.12 5.71
CA GLU A 950 -9.69 -31.62 4.65
C GLU A 950 -10.40 -31.57 3.29
N SER A 951 -11.09 -32.66 2.89
CA SER A 951 -11.90 -32.71 1.65
C SER A 951 -12.98 -31.63 1.68
N PHE A 952 -13.71 -31.50 2.79
CA PHE A 952 -14.75 -30.48 2.92
C PHE A 952 -14.21 -29.06 2.70
N ALA A 953 -13.03 -28.73 3.24
CA ALA A 953 -12.41 -27.43 3.00
C ALA A 953 -12.05 -27.23 1.52
N GLN A 954 -11.51 -28.26 0.86
CA GLN A 954 -11.15 -28.20 -0.55
C GLN A 954 -12.38 -28.01 -1.44
N ASP A 955 -13.44 -28.78 -1.19
CA ASP A 955 -14.63 -28.83 -2.05
C ASP A 955 -15.55 -27.63 -1.81
N HIS A 956 -15.62 -27.14 -0.57
CA HIS A 956 -16.60 -26.14 -0.19
C HIS A 956 -16.00 -24.82 0.27
N LEU A 957 -14.82 -24.77 0.89
CA LEU A 957 -14.28 -23.51 1.41
C LEU A 957 -13.33 -22.79 0.45
N LEU A 958 -12.46 -23.53 -0.26
CA LEU A 958 -11.53 -22.94 -1.24
C LEU A 958 -12.24 -22.19 -2.38
N PRO A 959 -13.36 -22.68 -2.95
CA PRO A 959 -14.06 -21.93 -4.00
C PRO A 959 -14.46 -20.51 -3.57
N PHE A 960 -14.76 -20.29 -2.28
CA PHE A 960 -15.13 -18.96 -1.76
C PHE A 960 -13.97 -17.95 -1.74
N LEU A 961 -12.73 -18.44 -1.83
CA LEU A 961 -11.51 -17.63 -1.84
C LEU A 961 -10.96 -17.40 -3.27
N HIS A 962 -11.64 -17.92 -4.29
CA HIS A 962 -11.16 -17.88 -5.67
C HIS A 962 -11.15 -16.45 -6.25
N ASP A 963 -10.07 -16.11 -6.98
CA ASP A 963 -9.85 -14.78 -7.57
C ASP A 963 -10.98 -14.34 -8.52
N ASP A 964 -11.65 -15.29 -9.17
CA ASP A 964 -12.81 -15.06 -10.05
C ASP A 964 -13.95 -14.28 -9.36
N LEU A 965 -14.14 -14.45 -8.05
CA LEU A 965 -15.13 -13.67 -7.30
C LEU A 965 -14.74 -12.20 -7.19
N GLN A 966 -13.44 -11.90 -7.04
CA GLN A 966 -12.93 -10.52 -7.05
C GLN A 966 -13.04 -9.90 -8.44
N GLN A 967 -12.73 -10.69 -9.48
CA GLN A 967 -12.91 -10.28 -10.86
C GLN A 967 -14.38 -9.93 -11.14
N LEU A 968 -15.32 -10.76 -10.70
CA LEU A 968 -16.76 -10.52 -10.83
C LEU A 968 -17.21 -9.29 -10.04
N ALA A 969 -16.70 -9.09 -8.82
CA ALA A 969 -16.98 -7.91 -8.01
C ALA A 969 -16.55 -6.61 -8.70
N GLY A 970 -15.37 -6.62 -9.35
CA GLY A 970 -14.85 -5.49 -10.12
C GLY A 970 -15.70 -5.10 -11.35
N MET A 971 -16.60 -5.98 -11.80
CA MET A 971 -17.53 -5.69 -12.90
C MET A 971 -18.79 -4.94 -12.44
N VAL A 972 -19.09 -4.91 -11.13
CA VAL A 972 -20.26 -4.21 -10.58
C VAL A 972 -19.97 -2.73 -10.40
N ARG A 973 -20.66 -1.88 -11.16
CA ARG A 973 -20.49 -0.42 -11.10
C ARG A 973 -21.37 0.18 -10.01
N SER A 974 -20.83 1.17 -9.29
CA SER A 974 -21.60 2.05 -8.41
C SER A 974 -22.15 3.24 -9.17
N LYS A 975 -23.42 3.59 -8.92
CA LYS A 975 -24.09 4.78 -9.43
C LYS A 975 -24.61 5.61 -8.25
N PRO A 976 -23.97 6.74 -7.92
CA PRO A 976 -24.45 7.62 -6.86
C PRO A 976 -25.78 8.28 -7.25
N ASP A 977 -26.51 8.71 -6.24
CA ASP A 977 -27.79 9.43 -6.31
C ASP A 977 -28.87 8.73 -7.14
N PHE A 978 -28.79 7.41 -7.23
CA PHE A 978 -29.78 6.57 -7.89
C PHE A 978 -30.32 5.53 -6.92
N PRO A 979 -31.64 5.26 -6.91
CA PRO A 979 -32.70 5.94 -7.64
C PRO A 979 -33.08 7.31 -7.02
N ARG A 980 -32.48 7.68 -5.88
CA ARG A 980 -32.70 8.94 -5.16
C ARG A 980 -31.37 9.52 -4.67
N GLN A 981 -31.34 10.83 -4.46
CA GLN A 981 -30.19 11.54 -3.93
C GLN A 981 -29.78 10.99 -2.56
N GLY A 982 -28.49 10.78 -2.34
CA GLY A 982 -27.92 10.19 -1.13
C GLY A 982 -27.85 8.66 -1.13
N THR A 983 -28.09 7.97 -2.24
CA THR A 983 -27.99 6.50 -2.35
C THR A 983 -26.94 6.06 -3.38
N ASN A 984 -26.14 5.05 -3.08
CA ASN A 984 -25.09 4.51 -3.97
C ASN A 984 -25.49 3.16 -4.61
N PHE A 985 -26.36 3.22 -5.61
CA PHE A 985 -26.87 2.04 -6.28
C PHE A 985 -25.78 1.16 -6.93
N ARG A 986 -25.79 -0.14 -6.61
CA ARG A 986 -24.94 -1.16 -7.23
C ARG A 986 -25.61 -1.73 -8.47
N HIS A 987 -25.09 -1.41 -9.66
CA HIS A 987 -25.65 -1.87 -10.93
C HIS A 987 -25.12 -3.27 -11.30
N VAL A 988 -25.71 -4.30 -10.67
CA VAL A 988 -25.30 -5.71 -10.84
C VAL A 988 -25.49 -6.22 -12.26
N LEU A 989 -26.51 -5.75 -12.99
CA LEU A 989 -26.71 -6.10 -14.41
C LEU A 989 -25.53 -5.67 -15.29
N GLY A 990 -24.69 -4.73 -14.83
CA GLY A 990 -23.46 -4.34 -15.52
C GLY A 990 -22.48 -5.49 -15.77
N ILE A 991 -22.54 -6.57 -14.98
CA ILE A 991 -21.74 -7.78 -15.23
C ILE A 991 -22.02 -8.35 -16.63
N SER A 992 -23.30 -8.44 -17.01
CA SER A 992 -23.71 -8.99 -18.31
C SER A 992 -23.27 -8.11 -19.50
N GLN A 993 -22.93 -6.85 -19.26
CA GLN A 993 -22.50 -5.89 -20.28
C GLN A 993 -20.99 -5.98 -20.57
N GLN A 994 -20.23 -6.72 -19.75
CA GLN A 994 -18.79 -6.85 -19.88
C GLN A 994 -18.43 -8.14 -20.65
N PRO A 995 -17.34 -8.13 -21.45
CA PRO A 995 -16.85 -9.34 -22.11
C PRO A 995 -16.64 -10.47 -21.09
N SER A 996 -17.16 -11.66 -21.39
CA SER A 996 -17.10 -12.86 -20.54
C SER A 996 -17.77 -12.75 -19.15
N GLY A 997 -18.35 -11.60 -18.79
CA GLY A 997 -18.96 -11.39 -17.46
C GLY A 997 -20.14 -12.32 -17.20
N LEU A 998 -21.01 -12.52 -18.19
CA LEU A 998 -22.15 -13.44 -18.09
C LEU A 998 -21.70 -14.90 -17.91
N ALA A 999 -20.69 -15.34 -18.67
CA ALA A 999 -20.15 -16.69 -18.61
C ALA A 999 -19.46 -16.94 -17.25
N LEU A 1000 -18.66 -15.99 -16.77
CA LEU A 1000 -18.02 -16.02 -15.46
C LEU A 1000 -19.05 -16.10 -14.34
N CYS A 1001 -20.04 -15.20 -14.35
CA CYS A 1001 -21.11 -15.18 -13.36
C CYS A 1001 -21.87 -16.50 -13.31
N THR A 1002 -22.26 -17.04 -14.46
CA THR A 1002 -23.01 -18.30 -14.55
C THR A 1002 -22.18 -19.49 -14.07
N SER A 1003 -20.89 -19.54 -14.44
CA SER A 1003 -19.96 -20.56 -13.95
C SER A 1003 -19.85 -20.52 -12.42
N LEU A 1004 -19.74 -19.32 -11.85
CA LEU A 1004 -19.70 -19.12 -10.40
C LEU A 1004 -21.03 -19.49 -9.73
N LEU A 1005 -22.19 -19.11 -10.29
CA LEU A 1005 -23.49 -19.53 -9.78
C LEU A 1005 -23.61 -21.06 -9.72
N ARG A 1006 -23.12 -21.75 -10.75
CA ARG A 1006 -23.12 -23.22 -10.80
C ARG A 1006 -22.21 -23.82 -9.73
N THR A 1007 -20.99 -23.30 -9.56
CA THR A 1007 -20.00 -23.83 -8.61
C THR A 1007 -20.36 -23.53 -7.16
N HIS A 1008 -20.99 -22.38 -6.87
CA HIS A 1008 -21.30 -21.93 -5.51
C HIS A 1008 -22.70 -22.31 -5.02
N PHE A 1009 -23.44 -23.11 -5.79
CA PHE A 1009 -24.73 -23.63 -5.36
C PHE A 1009 -24.55 -24.64 -4.22
N ALA A 1010 -25.31 -24.45 -3.14
CA ALA A 1010 -25.21 -25.29 -1.95
C ALA A 1010 -25.95 -26.64 -2.08
N GLY A 1011 -26.85 -26.76 -3.07
CA GLY A 1011 -27.60 -27.98 -3.34
C GLY A 1011 -26.95 -28.87 -4.41
N ASN A 1012 -27.58 -30.00 -4.69
CA ASN A 1012 -27.18 -30.85 -5.81
C ASN A 1012 -28.05 -30.49 -7.03
N TRP A 1013 -27.43 -29.95 -8.09
CA TRP A 1013 -28.11 -29.61 -9.33
C TRP A 1013 -28.88 -30.79 -9.96
N ALA A 1014 -28.42 -32.03 -9.76
CA ALA A 1014 -29.12 -33.22 -10.24
C ALA A 1014 -30.45 -33.50 -9.53
N LYS A 1015 -30.74 -32.81 -8.42
CA LYS A 1015 -31.99 -32.90 -7.65
C LYS A 1015 -32.89 -31.67 -7.84
N ILE A 1016 -32.57 -30.78 -8.78
CA ILE A 1016 -33.38 -29.59 -9.07
C ILE A 1016 -34.21 -29.88 -10.30
N ASP A 1017 -35.53 -29.78 -10.15
CA ASP A 1017 -36.50 -30.05 -11.22
C ASP A 1017 -36.74 -28.81 -12.10
N ALA A 1018 -36.56 -27.60 -11.56
CA ALA A 1018 -36.71 -26.35 -12.29
C ALA A 1018 -35.90 -25.19 -11.69
N ILE A 1019 -35.44 -24.27 -12.54
CA ILE A 1019 -34.97 -22.94 -12.11
C ILE A 1019 -36.13 -21.96 -12.15
N VAL A 1020 -36.33 -21.24 -11.05
CA VAL A 1020 -37.33 -20.19 -10.93
C VAL A 1020 -36.63 -18.83 -10.89
N CYS A 1021 -37.14 -17.84 -11.60
CA CYS A 1021 -36.53 -16.51 -11.61
C CYS A 1021 -37.59 -15.41 -11.65
N CYS A 1022 -37.24 -14.25 -11.11
CA CYS A 1022 -38.16 -13.15 -10.91
C CYS A 1022 -37.67 -11.92 -11.68
N GLU A 1023 -38.51 -11.38 -12.57
CA GLU A 1023 -38.25 -10.13 -13.31
C GLU A 1023 -36.94 -10.11 -14.15
N ALA A 1024 -36.68 -8.96 -14.79
CA ALA A 1024 -35.64 -8.82 -15.81
C ALA A 1024 -34.22 -9.15 -15.32
N GLY A 1025 -33.89 -8.84 -14.06
CA GLY A 1025 -32.56 -9.11 -13.50
C GLY A 1025 -32.30 -10.60 -13.28
N GLY A 1026 -33.27 -11.32 -12.72
CA GLY A 1026 -33.21 -12.77 -12.58
C GLY A 1026 -33.13 -13.50 -13.93
N PHE A 1027 -33.86 -13.03 -14.97
CA PHE A 1027 -33.86 -13.67 -16.29
C PHE A 1027 -32.47 -13.76 -16.94
N ILE A 1028 -31.67 -12.69 -16.80
CA ILE A 1028 -30.35 -12.59 -17.43
C ILE A 1028 -29.40 -13.67 -16.91
N TYR A 1029 -29.42 -13.96 -15.61
CA TYR A 1029 -28.52 -14.93 -15.00
C TYR A 1029 -29.10 -16.34 -14.92
N ALA A 1030 -30.41 -16.45 -14.74
CA ALA A 1030 -31.10 -17.74 -14.65
C ALA A 1030 -31.14 -18.49 -16.00
N SER A 1031 -31.32 -17.77 -17.11
CA SER A 1031 -31.41 -18.38 -18.44
C SER A 1031 -30.13 -19.12 -18.88
N PRO A 1032 -28.93 -18.53 -18.83
CA PRO A 1032 -27.70 -19.26 -19.17
C PRO A 1032 -27.41 -20.37 -18.15
N LEU A 1033 -27.78 -20.21 -16.88
CA LEU A 1033 -27.61 -21.26 -15.87
C LEU A 1033 -28.48 -22.48 -16.15
N ALA A 1034 -29.78 -22.28 -16.44
CA ALA A 1034 -30.72 -23.33 -16.80
C ALA A 1034 -30.25 -24.11 -18.03
N SER A 1035 -29.69 -23.41 -19.03
CA SER A 1035 -29.10 -24.03 -20.20
C SER A 1035 -27.87 -24.88 -19.88
N GLN A 1036 -27.04 -24.48 -18.91
CA GLN A 1036 -25.83 -25.21 -18.53
C GLN A 1036 -26.12 -26.47 -17.69
N ILE A 1037 -27.22 -26.48 -16.93
CA ILE A 1037 -27.60 -27.62 -16.06
C ILE A 1037 -28.72 -28.49 -16.63
N HIS A 1038 -29.29 -28.10 -17.79
CA HIS A 1038 -30.33 -28.84 -18.51
C HIS A 1038 -31.66 -29.03 -17.76
N VAL A 1039 -32.15 -27.99 -17.09
CA VAL A 1039 -33.47 -27.99 -16.41
C VAL A 1039 -34.38 -26.89 -16.94
N PRO A 1040 -35.72 -27.03 -16.83
CA PRO A 1040 -36.65 -25.99 -17.28
C PRO A 1040 -36.49 -24.69 -16.48
N LEU A 1041 -36.73 -23.57 -17.16
CA LEU A 1041 -36.76 -22.22 -16.58
C LEU A 1041 -38.22 -21.75 -16.44
N VAL A 1042 -38.62 -21.41 -15.22
CA VAL A 1042 -39.98 -20.96 -14.90
C VAL A 1042 -39.98 -19.49 -14.46
N PRO A 1043 -40.52 -18.58 -15.27
CA PRO A 1043 -40.53 -17.16 -14.96
C PRO A 1043 -41.67 -16.78 -14.00
N ILE A 1044 -41.36 -15.99 -12.98
CA ILE A 1044 -42.33 -15.23 -12.19
C ILE A 1044 -42.31 -13.79 -12.71
N ARG A 1045 -43.50 -13.24 -13.00
CA ARG A 1045 -43.65 -11.92 -13.62
C ARG A 1045 -44.71 -11.08 -12.92
N LYS A 1046 -44.63 -9.75 -13.07
CA LYS A 1046 -45.76 -8.86 -12.76
C LYS A 1046 -47.06 -9.34 -13.42
N ALA A 1047 -48.16 -9.20 -12.69
CA ALA A 1047 -49.47 -9.69 -13.09
C ALA A 1047 -49.90 -9.20 -14.49
N GLY A 1048 -50.52 -10.09 -15.27
CA GLY A 1048 -50.96 -9.83 -16.64
C GLY A 1048 -49.85 -9.94 -17.70
N LYS A 1049 -48.66 -10.44 -17.34
CA LYS A 1049 -47.56 -10.74 -18.28
C LYS A 1049 -47.40 -12.23 -18.59
N LEU A 1050 -48.20 -13.09 -17.97
CA LEU A 1050 -48.23 -14.54 -18.21
C LEU A 1050 -49.61 -14.96 -18.73
N PRO A 1051 -49.69 -16.02 -19.58
CA PRO A 1051 -50.96 -16.58 -20.01
C PRO A 1051 -51.70 -17.27 -18.85
N PRO A 1052 -53.04 -17.15 -18.74
CA PRO A 1052 -53.82 -17.87 -17.73
C PRO A 1052 -53.91 -19.38 -18.04
N PRO A 1053 -54.02 -20.26 -17.01
CA PRO A 1053 -54.29 -19.96 -15.60
C PRO A 1053 -53.03 -19.61 -14.77
N THR A 1054 -53.08 -18.48 -14.06
CA THR A 1054 -52.01 -18.03 -13.15
C THR A 1054 -52.42 -18.12 -11.67
N VAL A 1055 -51.42 -18.18 -10.79
CA VAL A 1055 -51.55 -17.95 -9.35
C VAL A 1055 -50.90 -16.61 -9.03
N SER A 1056 -51.52 -15.80 -8.17
CA SER A 1056 -51.01 -14.47 -7.81
C SER A 1056 -50.83 -14.26 -6.30
N VAL A 1057 -49.84 -13.44 -5.96
CA VAL A 1057 -49.54 -12.94 -4.60
C VAL A 1057 -49.29 -11.44 -4.67
N VAL A 1058 -49.77 -10.69 -3.66
CA VAL A 1058 -49.53 -9.25 -3.51
C VAL A 1058 -48.09 -9.02 -3.09
N THR A 1059 -47.42 -8.05 -3.72
CA THR A 1059 -46.01 -7.74 -3.53
C THR A 1059 -45.86 -6.39 -2.87
N ALA A 1060 -45.03 -6.31 -1.83
CA ALA A 1060 -44.65 -5.04 -1.25
C ALA A 1060 -43.69 -4.30 -2.19
N ARG A 1061 -43.90 -2.99 -2.39
CA ARG A 1061 -43.07 -2.16 -3.30
C ARG A 1061 -41.58 -2.29 -2.96
N SER A 1062 -40.75 -2.42 -3.99
CA SER A 1062 -39.29 -2.41 -3.86
C SER A 1062 -38.78 -0.99 -3.60
N TYR A 1063 -37.53 -0.89 -3.17
CA TYR A 1063 -36.87 0.39 -2.96
C TYR A 1063 -36.84 1.24 -4.25
N ILE A 1064 -36.64 0.60 -5.42
CA ILE A 1064 -36.60 1.26 -6.73
C ILE A 1064 -38.01 1.59 -7.25
N SER A 1065 -39.01 0.73 -7.03
CA SER A 1065 -40.39 0.95 -7.52
C SER A 1065 -41.22 1.93 -6.67
N SER A 1066 -40.67 2.43 -5.57
CA SER A 1066 -41.28 3.47 -4.72
C SER A 1066 -41.35 4.87 -5.36
N LEU A 1067 -40.90 5.04 -6.61
CA LEU A 1067 -40.90 6.29 -7.38
C LEU A 1067 -42.19 6.54 -8.20
N ALA A 1068 -43.11 5.56 -8.29
CA ALA A 1068 -44.36 5.74 -9.04
C ALA A 1068 -45.42 6.47 -8.20
N ILE A 1069 -46.01 7.53 -8.79
CA ILE A 1069 -47.06 8.42 -8.27
C ILE A 1069 -48.18 7.64 -7.54
N GLU A 1070 -48.69 8.21 -6.45
CA GLU A 1070 -49.66 7.64 -5.48
C GLU A 1070 -51.00 7.13 -6.04
N ASN A 1071 -51.24 7.22 -7.35
CA ASN A 1071 -52.48 6.77 -7.98
C ASN A 1071 -52.24 5.55 -8.89
N GLN A 1072 -52.27 4.32 -8.33
CA GLN A 1072 -52.83 3.07 -8.90
C GLN A 1072 -52.32 1.77 -8.21
N LYS A 1073 -53.26 0.82 -8.05
CA LYS A 1073 -53.24 -0.65 -7.77
C LYS A 1073 -52.07 -1.30 -6.99
N GLU A 1074 -52.44 -2.22 -6.09
CA GLU A 1074 -51.55 -3.23 -5.50
C GLU A 1074 -50.69 -3.93 -6.59
N GLU A 1075 -49.36 -3.92 -6.45
CA GLU A 1075 -48.48 -4.71 -7.32
C GLU A 1075 -48.68 -6.21 -6.98
N ARG A 1076 -48.88 -7.05 -8.00
CA ARG A 1076 -49.02 -8.50 -7.85
C ARG A 1076 -48.02 -9.21 -8.75
N MET A 1077 -47.46 -10.31 -8.25
CA MET A 1077 -46.60 -11.21 -8.99
C MET A 1077 -47.34 -12.52 -9.27
N GLU A 1078 -47.11 -13.06 -10.46
CA GLU A 1078 -47.80 -14.23 -11.00
C GLU A 1078 -46.82 -15.30 -11.46
N ILE A 1079 -47.25 -16.55 -11.29
CA ILE A 1079 -46.65 -17.76 -11.87
C ILE A 1079 -47.77 -18.53 -12.57
N GLU A 1080 -47.45 -19.23 -13.65
CA GLU A 1080 -48.39 -20.15 -14.27
C GLU A 1080 -48.67 -21.33 -13.33
N ARG A 1081 -49.95 -21.69 -13.18
CA ARG A 1081 -50.43 -22.61 -12.12
C ARG A 1081 -49.77 -23.99 -12.19
N ASP A 1082 -49.58 -24.50 -13.41
CA ASP A 1082 -49.13 -25.87 -13.66
C ASP A 1082 -47.69 -25.92 -14.19
N ALA A 1083 -46.94 -24.82 -14.07
CA ALA A 1083 -45.55 -24.72 -14.56
C ALA A 1083 -44.55 -25.60 -13.79
N ILE A 1084 -44.87 -25.97 -12.54
CA ILE A 1084 -44.00 -26.77 -11.68
C ILE A 1084 -44.84 -27.89 -11.04
N PRO A 1085 -44.42 -29.16 -11.12
CA PRO A 1085 -45.09 -30.25 -10.40
C PRO A 1085 -45.11 -30.01 -8.89
N LYS A 1086 -46.23 -30.32 -8.24
CA LYS A 1086 -46.36 -30.19 -6.77
C LYS A 1086 -45.30 -31.04 -6.05
N GLY A 1087 -44.67 -30.47 -5.04
CA GLY A 1087 -43.58 -31.12 -4.30
C GLY A 1087 -42.23 -31.16 -5.02
N ALA A 1088 -42.09 -30.58 -6.22
CA ALA A 1088 -40.81 -30.49 -6.92
C ALA A 1088 -39.78 -29.66 -6.15
N SER A 1089 -38.51 -29.90 -6.45
CA SER A 1089 -37.35 -29.20 -5.91
C SER A 1089 -36.91 -28.10 -6.87
N VAL A 1090 -36.80 -26.86 -6.38
CA VAL A 1090 -36.59 -25.69 -7.24
C VAL A 1090 -35.42 -24.83 -6.78
N ALA A 1091 -34.69 -24.26 -7.74
CA ALA A 1091 -33.64 -23.27 -7.49
C ALA A 1091 -34.11 -21.88 -7.94
N VAL A 1092 -34.28 -20.97 -7.00
CA VAL A 1092 -34.60 -19.56 -7.28
C VAL A 1092 -33.31 -18.80 -7.56
N VAL A 1093 -33.22 -18.16 -8.72
CA VAL A 1093 -32.07 -17.35 -9.14
C VAL A 1093 -32.52 -15.90 -9.30
N ASP A 1094 -31.84 -15.00 -8.59
CA ASP A 1094 -32.11 -13.56 -8.62
C ASP A 1094 -30.81 -12.73 -8.75
N ASP A 1095 -30.91 -11.49 -9.19
CA ASP A 1095 -29.74 -10.61 -9.32
C ASP A 1095 -29.28 -10.05 -7.97
N VAL A 1096 -30.21 -9.54 -7.14
CA VAL A 1096 -29.87 -8.84 -5.89
C VAL A 1096 -30.79 -9.19 -4.72
N LEU A 1097 -30.21 -9.67 -3.62
CA LEU A 1097 -30.86 -9.70 -2.32
C LEU A 1097 -30.63 -8.38 -1.57
N SER A 1098 -31.67 -7.54 -1.50
CA SER A 1098 -31.66 -6.28 -0.73
C SER A 1098 -32.54 -6.40 0.53
N SER A 1099 -33.76 -5.85 0.50
CA SER A 1099 -34.71 -5.88 1.62
C SER A 1099 -35.37 -7.24 1.85
N GLY A 1100 -35.22 -8.21 0.94
CA GLY A 1100 -35.86 -9.54 1.03
C GLY A 1100 -37.35 -9.59 0.65
N LYS A 1101 -38.03 -8.45 0.45
CA LYS A 1101 -39.47 -8.39 0.13
C LYS A 1101 -39.86 -9.16 -1.14
N THR A 1102 -39.09 -9.01 -2.21
CA THR A 1102 -39.29 -9.74 -3.47
C THR A 1102 -39.19 -11.25 -3.23
N LEU A 1103 -38.16 -11.67 -2.50
CA LEU A 1103 -37.89 -13.06 -2.21
C LEU A 1103 -38.99 -13.70 -1.35
N CYS A 1104 -39.48 -12.99 -0.31
CA CYS A 1104 -40.64 -13.43 0.45
C CYS A 1104 -41.86 -13.62 -0.45
N THR A 1105 -42.10 -12.71 -1.40
CA THR A 1105 -43.22 -12.83 -2.34
C THR A 1105 -43.08 -14.08 -3.21
N VAL A 1106 -41.89 -14.32 -3.76
CA VAL A 1106 -41.57 -15.52 -4.55
C VAL A 1106 -41.82 -16.79 -3.73
N LEU A 1107 -41.37 -16.83 -2.47
CA LEU A 1107 -41.55 -17.98 -1.59
C LEU A 1107 -43.02 -18.25 -1.24
N HIS A 1108 -43.82 -17.22 -0.96
CA HIS A 1108 -45.27 -17.38 -0.76
C HIS A 1108 -45.96 -17.88 -2.04
N LEU A 1109 -45.52 -17.41 -3.20
CA LEU A 1109 -46.09 -17.82 -4.49
C LEU A 1109 -45.78 -19.30 -4.79
N LEU A 1110 -44.54 -19.74 -4.54
CA LEU A 1110 -44.11 -21.13 -4.63
C LEU A 1110 -44.91 -22.03 -3.66
N GLY A 1111 -45.15 -21.57 -2.43
CA GLY A 1111 -46.02 -22.26 -1.48
C GLY A 1111 -47.45 -22.47 -2.01
N LYS A 1112 -48.03 -21.46 -2.68
CA LYS A 1112 -49.38 -21.57 -3.27
C LYS A 1112 -49.47 -22.54 -4.46
N VAL A 1113 -48.39 -22.71 -5.23
CA VAL A 1113 -48.33 -23.73 -6.29
C VAL A 1113 -47.97 -25.13 -5.77
N GLY A 1114 -47.79 -25.28 -4.46
CA GLY A 1114 -47.57 -26.57 -3.80
C GLY A 1114 -46.09 -26.96 -3.68
N ILE A 1115 -45.18 -25.99 -3.69
CA ILE A 1115 -43.76 -26.21 -3.42
C ILE A 1115 -43.46 -25.81 -1.96
N PRO A 1116 -43.11 -26.76 -1.10
CA PRO A 1116 -42.82 -26.47 0.29
C PRO A 1116 -41.45 -25.78 0.43
N ALA A 1117 -41.26 -25.00 1.49
CA ALA A 1117 -40.08 -24.16 1.67
C ALA A 1117 -38.77 -24.96 1.74
N GLU A 1118 -38.81 -26.18 2.28
CA GLU A 1118 -37.69 -27.13 2.34
C GLU A 1118 -37.20 -27.61 0.97
N ASN A 1119 -38.04 -27.50 -0.07
CA ASN A 1119 -37.69 -27.86 -1.45
C ASN A 1119 -37.22 -26.66 -2.28
N VAL A 1120 -37.03 -25.50 -1.64
CA VAL A 1120 -36.56 -24.29 -2.31
C VAL A 1120 -35.11 -24.00 -1.91
N SER A 1121 -34.24 -23.80 -2.91
CA SER A 1121 -32.89 -23.25 -2.73
C SER A 1121 -32.78 -21.92 -3.46
N ILE A 1122 -32.14 -20.92 -2.88
CA ILE A 1122 -32.00 -19.58 -3.46
C ILE A 1122 -30.53 -19.27 -3.67
N ILE A 1123 -30.19 -18.74 -4.86
CA ILE A 1123 -28.88 -18.18 -5.14
C ILE A 1123 -29.01 -16.80 -5.80
N VAL A 1124 -28.31 -15.81 -5.27
CA VAL A 1124 -28.31 -14.44 -5.79
C VAL A 1124 -26.91 -14.02 -6.24
N VAL A 1125 -26.84 -13.16 -7.26
CA VAL A 1125 -25.55 -12.64 -7.75
C VAL A 1125 -24.93 -11.68 -6.73
N ALA A 1126 -25.71 -10.79 -6.13
CA ALA A 1126 -25.23 -9.90 -5.09
C ALA A 1126 -26.18 -9.81 -3.90
N GLU A 1127 -25.63 -9.55 -2.73
CA GLU A 1127 -26.37 -9.23 -1.51
C GLU A 1127 -25.96 -7.86 -0.98
N LEU A 1128 -26.95 -7.12 -0.46
CA LEU A 1128 -26.79 -5.84 0.22
C LEU A 1128 -27.23 -6.01 1.69
N PRO A 1129 -26.34 -6.49 2.58
CA PRO A 1129 -26.72 -6.92 3.93
C PRO A 1129 -27.29 -5.80 4.80
N LEU A 1130 -26.90 -4.55 4.54
CA LEU A 1130 -27.36 -3.37 5.26
C LEU A 1130 -28.90 -3.26 5.30
N HIS A 1131 -29.59 -3.80 4.30
CA HIS A 1131 -31.05 -3.76 4.20
C HIS A 1131 -31.77 -4.91 4.93
N GLY A 1132 -31.05 -5.81 5.59
CA GLY A 1132 -31.63 -6.85 6.46
C GLY A 1132 -32.43 -7.93 5.75
N GLY A 1133 -32.20 -8.18 4.45
CA GLY A 1133 -33.03 -9.10 3.66
C GLY A 1133 -33.14 -10.52 4.21
N ARG A 1134 -32.03 -11.10 4.69
CA ARG A 1134 -32.04 -12.43 5.32
C ARG A 1134 -32.86 -12.48 6.61
N GLN A 1135 -32.81 -11.41 7.40
CA GLN A 1135 -33.60 -11.30 8.62
C GLN A 1135 -35.09 -11.23 8.30
N LEU A 1136 -35.50 -10.43 7.29
CA LEU A 1136 -36.89 -10.33 6.88
C LEU A 1136 -37.44 -11.70 6.43
N VAL A 1137 -36.70 -12.43 5.59
CA VAL A 1137 -37.10 -13.76 5.11
C VAL A 1137 -37.30 -14.74 6.28
N ARG A 1138 -36.43 -14.68 7.29
CA ARG A 1138 -36.55 -15.48 8.51
C ARG A 1138 -37.79 -15.11 9.33
N GLU A 1139 -38.04 -13.83 9.55
CA GLU A 1139 -39.20 -13.33 10.31
C GLU A 1139 -40.54 -13.69 9.66
N HIS A 1140 -40.56 -13.88 8.33
CA HIS A 1140 -41.73 -14.34 7.58
C HIS A 1140 -41.90 -15.86 7.54
N GLY A 1141 -41.16 -16.62 8.37
CA GLY A 1141 -41.30 -18.07 8.49
C GLY A 1141 -40.48 -18.90 7.49
N PHE A 1142 -39.67 -18.25 6.65
CA PHE A 1142 -38.83 -18.94 5.64
C PHE A 1142 -37.38 -19.11 6.09
N GLY A 1143 -37.10 -19.12 7.39
CA GLY A 1143 -35.73 -19.27 7.91
C GLY A 1143 -35.02 -20.55 7.46
N ARG A 1144 -35.79 -21.61 7.13
CA ARG A 1144 -35.29 -22.91 6.67
C ARG A 1144 -34.91 -22.94 5.18
N VAL A 1145 -35.18 -21.88 4.42
CA VAL A 1145 -34.80 -21.80 3.02
C VAL A 1145 -33.31 -21.47 2.90
N ASN A 1146 -32.58 -22.24 2.09
CA ASN A 1146 -31.16 -22.00 1.87
C ASN A 1146 -30.95 -20.80 0.94
N ILE A 1147 -30.21 -19.78 1.38
CA ILE A 1147 -29.90 -18.58 0.59
C ILE A 1147 -28.39 -18.43 0.44
N ARG A 1148 -27.92 -18.40 -0.81
CA ARG A 1148 -26.51 -18.12 -1.16
C ARG A 1148 -26.37 -16.82 -1.94
N SER A 1149 -25.28 -16.10 -1.69
CA SER A 1149 -24.90 -14.90 -2.42
C SER A 1149 -23.49 -15.09 -2.99
N LEU A 1150 -23.26 -14.68 -4.25
CA LEU A 1150 -21.92 -14.68 -4.83
C LEU A 1150 -21.13 -13.46 -4.34
N LEU A 1151 -21.71 -12.27 -4.43
CA LEU A 1151 -21.08 -11.00 -4.06
C LEU A 1151 -21.78 -10.36 -2.86
N VAL A 1152 -21.05 -9.60 -2.07
CA VAL A 1152 -21.56 -8.83 -0.93
C VAL A 1152 -21.07 -7.39 -1.07
N PHE A 1153 -21.97 -6.42 -0.92
CA PHE A 1153 -21.64 -5.00 -0.95
C PHE A 1153 -22.26 -4.24 0.22
N ASP A 1154 -21.60 -3.15 0.62
CA ASP A 1154 -21.93 -2.23 1.71
C ASP A 1154 -23.35 -1.64 1.70
N GLY A 1155 -24.08 -1.73 0.58
CA GLY A 1155 -25.49 -1.32 0.49
C GLY A 1155 -25.71 0.18 0.56
N ALA A 1156 -24.66 0.99 0.30
CA ALA A 1156 -24.72 2.45 0.32
C ALA A 1156 -25.75 3.03 -0.66
#